data_AF-A0AAY4BCE3-F1
#
_entry.id   AF-A0AAY4BCE3-F1
#
_cell.length_a   1.000
_cell.length_b   1.000
_cell.length_c   1.000
_cell.angle_alpha   90.00
_cell.angle_beta   90.00
_cell.angle_gamma   90.00
#
_symmetry.space_group_name_H-M   'P 1'
#
loop_
_entity.id
_entity.type
_entity.pdbx_description
1 polymer ?
#
loop_
_entity_poly.entity_id
_entity_poly.type
_entity_poly.pdbx_seq_one_letter_code
_entity_poly.pdbx_strand_id
1 'polypeptide(L)'
;MPSALAVFTCRPNSHPFQERHVYLDEPVKIGRSVARCRPAQNNATFDCKVLSRNHALVWFDHKTDKFYLQDTKSSNGTFINSQRLSRGSEESPPCEVLSGDIIQFGVDVTENTRKVTHGCIVSTIKLFLPNGMEWPVVVLPCVVWLTHLTMVSPCLQVAANTPSMYSQELFQLSQYLQEALHREQMLEQKLATLQRLLASTQEASESSWQALIDEDRLLSRLEVMGSQLQAYSKNQTEDAMRKELVTLQDDKLNYETTAKESLRRVLQEKIEVVRKLSEVERSLSNTEDECTHLKEMNERTKEELKELANKYNGAVNEIKDLTDQIKLAEGRQEELTQKGQNEKKELQMRIEEMEEKEQVLQARIEALQADNDFTNERLTALQVRLEQLQEKSIKENNSLGECGVCLSLLDHILFKSGGDCTLIHQFIECQREYTAFFPLPYKNQIDAKESMSDTLSPSKDRSSDDTSDGQMDEQELNEPQNRVALLKDELQRANLEPGDTEQVIHHLHRELLEAQELANTGKQKCLELQALLEEERRTNRQQTEESAKQIQFLQTQLQKLQADMEALREHRENTISSTREELYSAQEEVLVLRHAMEAANAERERDIAILQSDLGTVTAELERWRQMATKYEQEINFLQTSFKQQGLHQEKAAQLQGELETLQMECSSLQRECEGLRSEKLSLLEKLQRLELELDSSRQQSATLTCSLDALEKTQGDLETKLGSMRDQHLQDASKLKTQLAQADSHTQSLQKEYEDTQTQLLDLRQRYERTEQEKRSMNAELEQCKVNLKLLQEKGKSPSISQPAQAIFIGLTLALLYWCFGQLWY
;
A
#
# COMPACT_ATOMS: atom_id res chain seq x y z
N MET A 1 -5.67 24.33 24.58
CA MET A 1 -6.89 23.55 24.29
C MET A 1 -6.67 22.79 22.99
N PRO A 2 -7.27 21.60 22.82
CA PRO A 2 -7.46 21.03 21.48
C PRO A 2 -8.37 21.98 20.69
N SER A 3 -7.95 22.37 19.48
CA SER A 3 -8.63 23.36 18.62
C SER A 3 -8.89 22.75 17.26
N ALA A 4 -10.09 22.94 16.71
CA ALA A 4 -10.39 22.55 15.33
C ALA A 4 -9.66 23.51 14.37
N LEU A 5 -9.16 23.00 13.24
CA LEU A 5 -8.32 23.77 12.31
C LEU A 5 -8.80 23.60 10.86
N ALA A 6 -9.04 24.72 10.19
CA ALA A 6 -9.28 24.77 8.75
C ALA A 6 -8.07 25.36 8.02
N VAL A 7 -7.46 24.57 7.13
CA VAL A 7 -6.34 24.99 6.29
C VAL A 7 -6.84 25.35 4.89
N PHE A 8 -6.66 26.60 4.48
CA PHE A 8 -7.05 27.10 3.16
C PHE A 8 -5.82 27.20 2.26
N THR A 9 -5.72 26.31 1.27
CA THR A 9 -4.64 26.30 0.25
C THR A 9 -5.09 27.02 -1.03
N CYS A 10 -4.18 27.74 -1.70
CA CYS A 10 -4.50 28.48 -2.93
C CYS A 10 -4.48 27.57 -4.16
N ARG A 11 -5.50 27.63 -5.01
CA ARG A 11 -5.55 26.88 -6.29
C ARG A 11 -4.97 27.69 -7.45
N PRO A 12 -4.48 27.05 -8.54
CA PRO A 12 -3.90 27.75 -9.70
C PRO A 12 -4.87 28.70 -10.42
N ASN A 13 -6.18 28.45 -10.33
CA ASN A 13 -7.24 29.28 -10.89
C ASN A 13 -7.79 30.32 -9.89
N SER A 14 -7.05 30.62 -8.82
CA SER A 14 -7.40 31.64 -7.82
C SER A 14 -6.64 32.93 -8.04
N HIS A 15 -7.23 34.05 -7.65
CA HIS A 15 -6.47 35.24 -7.27
C HIS A 15 -5.46 34.86 -6.15
N PRO A 16 -4.18 35.24 -6.23
CA PRO A 16 -3.16 34.72 -5.33
C PRO A 16 -3.37 35.07 -3.85
N PHE A 17 -3.19 34.07 -2.98
CA PHE A 17 -3.10 34.28 -1.53
C PHE A 17 -2.16 33.25 -0.88
N GLN A 18 -1.51 33.64 0.21
CA GLN A 18 -0.73 32.71 1.06
C GLN A 18 -1.66 31.82 1.88
N GLU A 19 -1.27 30.54 2.02
CA GLU A 19 -1.98 29.52 2.81
C GLU A 19 -2.35 30.01 4.22
N ARG A 20 -3.55 29.64 4.69
CA ARG A 20 -4.10 30.07 5.99
C ARG A 20 -4.37 28.89 6.89
N HIS A 21 -3.96 28.98 8.15
CA HIS A 21 -4.20 28.01 9.22
C HIS A 21 -5.18 28.62 10.20
N VAL A 22 -6.48 28.44 9.93
CA VAL A 22 -7.57 29.12 10.62
C VAL A 22 -8.13 28.23 11.73
N TYR A 23 -7.79 28.55 12.97
CA TYR A 23 -8.36 27.90 14.16
C TYR A 23 -9.85 28.28 14.32
N LEU A 24 -10.70 27.29 14.59
CA LEU A 24 -12.16 27.40 14.62
C LEU A 24 -12.73 27.20 16.04
N ASP A 25 -12.07 27.76 17.05
CA ASP A 25 -12.59 27.84 18.44
C ASP A 25 -13.84 28.75 18.54
N GLU A 26 -13.95 29.72 17.63
CA GLU A 26 -15.14 30.57 17.43
C GLU A 26 -15.46 30.65 15.92
N PRO A 27 -16.70 31.02 15.51
CA PRO A 27 -17.05 31.16 14.10
C PRO A 27 -16.21 32.23 13.37
N VAL A 28 -15.31 31.79 12.47
CA VAL A 28 -14.41 32.68 11.75
C VAL A 28 -15.07 33.23 10.49
N LYS A 29 -14.98 34.56 10.38
CA LYS A 29 -15.54 35.33 9.27
C LYS A 29 -14.60 35.36 8.05
N ILE A 30 -15.14 34.98 6.90
CA ILE A 30 -14.50 35.08 5.59
C ILE A 30 -14.91 36.41 4.93
N GLY A 31 -13.95 37.13 4.35
CA GLY A 31 -14.26 38.37 3.62
C GLY A 31 -13.07 39.16 3.11
N ARG A 32 -13.39 40.30 2.51
CA ARG A 32 -12.39 41.22 1.95
C ARG A 32 -11.67 42.06 3.02
N SER A 33 -10.36 42.17 2.85
CA SER A 33 -9.44 43.12 3.50
C SER A 33 -10.06 44.51 3.71
N VAL A 34 -9.92 45.02 4.93
CA VAL A 34 -10.33 46.37 5.33
C VAL A 34 -9.31 46.96 6.31
N ALA A 35 -9.32 48.28 6.52
CA ALA A 35 -8.32 48.98 7.33
C ALA A 35 -8.14 48.43 8.77
N ARG A 36 -9.17 47.80 9.36
CA ARG A 36 -9.13 47.16 10.69
C ARG A 36 -8.93 45.64 10.68
N CYS A 37 -9.05 44.98 9.52
CA CYS A 37 -8.95 43.54 9.37
C CYS A 37 -8.09 43.24 8.13
N ARG A 38 -6.81 42.97 8.36
CA ARG A 38 -5.84 42.65 7.31
C ARG A 38 -5.70 41.14 7.12
N PRO A 39 -5.32 40.67 5.92
CA PRO A 39 -4.92 39.28 5.72
C PRO A 39 -3.81 38.87 6.69
N ALA A 40 -3.98 37.74 7.36
CA ALA A 40 -2.96 37.09 8.21
C ALA A 40 -3.15 35.58 8.16
N GLN A 41 -2.10 34.80 8.46
CA GLN A 41 -2.12 33.34 8.37
C GLN A 41 -3.24 32.70 9.21
N ASN A 42 -3.57 33.27 10.36
CA ASN A 42 -4.61 32.77 11.26
C ASN A 42 -6.04 33.24 10.91
N ASN A 43 -6.27 33.90 9.76
CA ASN A 43 -7.59 34.41 9.39
C ASN A 43 -7.96 34.14 7.92
N ALA A 44 -9.27 34.08 7.67
CA ALA A 44 -9.85 33.95 6.33
C ALA A 44 -10.15 35.32 5.67
N THR A 45 -9.29 36.33 5.91
CA THR A 45 -9.38 37.64 5.23
C THR A 45 -8.48 37.67 4.00
N PHE A 46 -9.04 38.05 2.86
CA PHE A 46 -8.34 38.05 1.56
C PHE A 46 -8.35 39.47 0.95
N ASP A 47 -7.26 39.87 0.27
CA ASP A 47 -7.18 41.20 -0.38
C ASP A 47 -7.75 41.20 -1.81
N CYS A 48 -8.90 40.52 -1.98
CA CYS A 48 -9.52 40.29 -3.28
C CYS A 48 -10.73 41.20 -3.50
N LYS A 49 -10.72 41.97 -4.60
CA LYS A 49 -11.73 42.99 -4.91
C LYS A 49 -13.16 42.43 -5.05
N VAL A 50 -13.32 41.22 -5.58
CA VAL A 50 -14.64 40.60 -5.83
C VAL A 50 -15.29 39.95 -4.59
N LEU A 51 -14.63 39.98 -3.42
CA LEU A 51 -15.24 39.55 -2.16
C LEU A 51 -15.98 40.70 -1.47
N SER A 52 -17.13 40.39 -0.85
CA SER A 52 -17.79 41.26 0.14
C SER A 52 -16.99 41.34 1.45
N ARG A 53 -17.20 42.41 2.25
CA ARG A 53 -16.56 42.59 3.57
C ARG A 53 -17.02 41.56 4.62
N ASN A 54 -18.26 41.10 4.46
CA ASN A 54 -18.81 39.89 5.06
C ASN A 54 -19.13 39.04 3.83
N HIS A 55 -18.44 37.92 3.62
CA HIS A 55 -18.68 37.06 2.46
C HIS A 55 -19.30 35.75 2.93
N ALA A 56 -18.60 35.02 3.79
CA ALA A 56 -19.09 33.80 4.40
C ALA A 56 -18.68 33.71 5.88
N LEU A 57 -19.23 32.74 6.59
CA LEU A 57 -18.86 32.35 7.95
C LEU A 57 -18.50 30.86 7.94
N VAL A 58 -17.39 30.48 8.57
CA VAL A 58 -16.97 29.07 8.74
C VAL A 58 -16.80 28.76 10.22
N TRP A 59 -17.31 27.61 10.67
CA TRP A 59 -17.18 27.18 12.06
C TRP A 59 -17.18 25.65 12.18
N PHE A 60 -16.76 25.18 13.35
CA PHE A 60 -16.90 23.81 13.80
C PHE A 60 -18.02 23.73 14.84
N ASP A 61 -18.93 22.76 14.74
CA ASP A 61 -19.95 22.52 15.76
C ASP A 61 -19.57 21.32 16.65
N HIS A 62 -19.02 21.64 17.83
CA HIS A 62 -18.65 20.70 18.88
C HIS A 62 -19.79 19.77 19.38
N LYS A 63 -21.05 19.97 18.95
CA LYS A 63 -22.17 19.06 19.27
C LYS A 63 -22.42 18.00 18.22
N THR A 64 -21.92 18.20 17.00
CA THR A 64 -22.10 17.27 15.87
C THR A 64 -20.78 16.81 15.26
N ASP A 65 -19.65 17.32 15.78
CA ASP A 65 -18.28 17.16 15.28
C ASP A 65 -18.13 17.47 13.77
N LYS A 66 -18.95 18.39 13.25
CA LYS A 66 -18.99 18.77 11.82
C LYS A 66 -18.54 20.20 11.58
N PHE A 67 -17.99 20.44 10.39
CA PHE A 67 -17.62 21.75 9.88
C PHE A 67 -18.71 22.31 8.97
N TYR A 68 -19.03 23.59 9.14
CA TYR A 68 -20.06 24.27 8.35
C TYR A 68 -19.53 25.56 7.73
N LEU A 69 -20.04 25.86 6.53
CA LEU A 69 -19.84 27.10 5.80
C LEU A 69 -21.20 27.71 5.44
N GLN A 70 -21.34 29.02 5.61
CA GLN A 70 -22.57 29.76 5.30
C GLN A 70 -22.25 31.04 4.52
N ASP A 71 -22.97 31.31 3.43
CA ASP A 71 -22.91 32.58 2.71
C ASP A 71 -23.67 33.66 3.49
N THR A 72 -23.00 34.77 3.77
CA THR A 72 -23.49 35.89 4.61
C THR A 72 -23.98 37.07 3.76
N LYS A 73 -24.77 36.79 2.71
CA LYS A 73 -25.28 37.76 1.72
C LYS A 73 -24.16 38.36 0.86
N SER A 74 -23.27 37.49 0.39
CA SER A 74 -22.20 37.87 -0.54
C SER A 74 -22.79 38.35 -1.88
N SER A 75 -22.15 39.34 -2.50
CA SER A 75 -22.66 39.89 -3.76
C SER A 75 -22.45 38.93 -4.93
N ASN A 76 -21.32 38.23 -4.94
CA ASN A 76 -20.88 37.40 -6.05
C ASN A 76 -21.08 35.88 -5.84
N GLY A 77 -21.45 35.44 -4.62
CA GLY A 77 -21.75 34.06 -4.26
C GLY A 77 -20.57 33.29 -3.66
N THR A 78 -20.86 32.49 -2.64
CA THR A 78 -20.02 31.39 -2.15
C THR A 78 -20.40 30.09 -2.86
N PHE A 79 -19.40 29.24 -3.14
CA PHE A 79 -19.55 27.96 -3.80
C PHE A 79 -18.74 26.87 -3.08
N ILE A 80 -19.26 25.64 -3.04
CA ILE A 80 -18.54 24.42 -2.64
C ILE A 80 -18.60 23.45 -3.82
N ASN A 81 -17.46 22.92 -4.26
CA ASN A 81 -17.36 21.98 -5.39
C ASN A 81 -18.13 22.45 -6.64
N SER A 82 -17.98 23.74 -6.97
CA SER A 82 -18.71 24.47 -8.03
C SER A 82 -20.23 24.66 -7.84
N GLN A 83 -20.84 24.11 -6.79
CA GLN A 83 -22.24 24.35 -6.43
C GLN A 83 -22.38 25.63 -5.59
N ARG A 84 -23.26 26.54 -6.00
CA ARG A 84 -23.51 27.84 -5.33
C ARG A 84 -24.45 27.69 -4.13
N LEU A 85 -24.13 28.32 -2.99
CA LEU A 85 -24.89 28.14 -1.73
C LEU A 85 -26.15 29.01 -1.63
N SER A 86 -26.12 30.25 -2.15
CA SER A 86 -27.26 31.18 -2.18
C SER A 86 -27.21 32.08 -3.42
N ARG A 87 -28.32 32.76 -3.74
CA ARG A 87 -28.31 33.80 -4.80
C ARG A 87 -27.56 35.04 -4.32
N GLY A 88 -27.20 35.93 -5.24
CA GLY A 88 -26.45 37.14 -4.90
C GLY A 88 -27.21 38.01 -3.90
N SER A 89 -26.58 38.34 -2.76
CA SER A 89 -27.17 39.07 -1.63
C SER A 89 -28.25 38.33 -0.82
N GLU A 90 -28.41 37.01 -1.02
CA GLU A 90 -29.21 36.13 -0.16
C GLU A 90 -28.32 35.34 0.81
N GLU A 91 -28.84 35.01 2.00
CA GLU A 91 -28.15 34.18 3.00
C GLU A 91 -28.33 32.70 2.67
N SER A 92 -27.29 31.88 2.76
CA SER A 92 -27.46 30.43 2.65
C SER A 92 -27.90 29.83 3.99
N PRO A 93 -28.51 28.62 4.00
CA PRO A 93 -28.42 27.75 5.18
C PRO A 93 -26.96 27.37 5.46
N PRO A 94 -26.63 26.90 6.67
CA PRO A 94 -25.34 26.24 6.92
C PRO A 94 -25.20 25.00 6.03
N CYS A 95 -24.10 24.92 5.28
CA CYS A 95 -23.75 23.76 4.46
C CYS A 95 -22.55 23.04 5.09
N GLU A 96 -22.63 21.72 5.22
CA GLU A 96 -21.52 20.90 5.72
C GLU A 96 -20.35 20.89 4.71
N VAL A 97 -19.11 20.82 5.21
CA VAL A 97 -17.87 20.84 4.40
C VAL A 97 -16.98 19.66 4.78
N LEU A 98 -16.33 19.04 3.79
CA LEU A 98 -15.43 17.90 3.94
C LEU A 98 -13.96 18.27 3.68
N SER A 99 -13.01 17.47 4.19
CA SER A 99 -11.60 17.71 3.89
C SER A 99 -11.30 17.36 2.43
N GLY A 100 -10.67 18.29 1.70
CA GLY A 100 -10.44 18.19 0.26
C GLY A 100 -11.41 18.99 -0.61
N ASP A 101 -12.50 19.54 -0.06
CA ASP A 101 -13.47 20.33 -0.82
C ASP A 101 -12.85 21.58 -1.46
N ILE A 102 -13.34 21.93 -2.65
CA ILE A 102 -12.97 23.16 -3.36
C ILE A 102 -14.00 24.24 -3.05
N ILE A 103 -13.64 25.18 -2.18
CA ILE A 103 -14.45 26.36 -1.87
C ILE A 103 -14.02 27.53 -2.77
N GLN A 104 -15.00 28.21 -3.34
CA GLN A 104 -14.80 29.44 -4.12
C GLN A 104 -15.62 30.60 -3.53
N PHE A 105 -14.97 31.76 -3.40
CA PHE A 105 -15.58 33.00 -2.92
C PHE A 105 -15.62 34.03 -4.05
N GLY A 106 -16.82 34.33 -4.54
CA GLY A 106 -17.09 35.19 -5.67
C GLY A 106 -16.84 34.52 -7.03
N VAL A 107 -16.94 35.33 -8.08
CA VAL A 107 -16.65 34.95 -9.48
C VAL A 107 -15.76 36.03 -10.10
N ASP A 108 -15.08 35.68 -11.19
CA ASP A 108 -14.21 36.60 -11.91
C ASP A 108 -15.03 37.74 -12.54
N VAL A 109 -14.56 38.99 -12.37
CA VAL A 109 -15.24 40.19 -12.88
C VAL A 109 -14.30 41.02 -13.74
N THR A 110 -14.62 41.14 -15.03
CA THR A 110 -13.93 42.01 -15.98
C THR A 110 -14.52 43.42 -15.97
N GLU A 111 -13.70 44.44 -15.73
CA GLU A 111 -14.13 45.84 -15.84
C GLU A 111 -14.11 46.30 -17.31
N ASN A 112 -15.31 46.36 -17.91
CA ASN A 112 -15.54 46.82 -19.30
C ASN A 112 -14.83 48.15 -19.63
N THR A 113 -14.68 49.04 -18.65
CA THR A 113 -14.03 50.35 -18.79
C THR A 113 -12.50 50.30 -18.91
N ARG A 114 -11.85 49.17 -18.59
CA ARG A 114 -10.38 49.05 -18.52
C ARG A 114 -9.79 47.74 -19.07
N LYS A 115 -10.62 46.77 -19.47
CA LYS A 115 -10.20 45.40 -19.86
C LYS A 115 -9.38 44.67 -18.78
N VAL A 116 -9.56 45.01 -17.51
CA VAL A 116 -8.91 44.34 -16.38
C VAL A 116 -9.86 43.31 -15.78
N THR A 117 -9.45 42.05 -15.69
CA THR A 117 -10.18 41.00 -14.97
C THR A 117 -9.70 40.89 -13.53
N HIS A 118 -10.63 40.96 -12.58
CA HIS A 118 -10.39 40.70 -11.17
C HIS A 118 -10.84 39.27 -10.83
N GLY A 119 -9.87 38.38 -10.63
CA GLY A 119 -10.12 36.99 -10.27
C GLY A 119 -10.74 36.81 -8.88
N CYS A 120 -11.50 35.74 -8.70
CA CYS A 120 -12.07 35.28 -7.43
C CYS A 120 -11.06 34.50 -6.56
N ILE A 121 -11.45 34.17 -5.33
CA ILE A 121 -10.64 33.29 -4.46
C ILE A 121 -11.14 31.86 -4.65
N VAL A 122 -10.24 30.94 -5.02
CA VAL A 122 -10.51 29.49 -5.14
C VAL A 122 -9.52 28.74 -4.24
N SER A 123 -10.04 27.95 -3.31
CA SER A 123 -9.24 27.29 -2.29
C SER A 123 -9.64 25.83 -2.12
N THR A 124 -8.66 24.93 -1.97
CA THR A 124 -8.93 23.62 -1.38
C THR A 124 -8.79 23.74 0.13
N ILE A 125 -9.84 23.35 0.85
CA ILE A 125 -9.85 23.31 2.31
C ILE A 125 -9.37 21.94 2.81
N LYS A 126 -8.57 21.93 3.87
CA LYS A 126 -8.35 20.75 4.71
C LYS A 126 -8.89 21.01 6.11
N LEU A 127 -9.50 20.01 6.71
CA LEU A 127 -10.24 20.14 7.97
C LEU A 127 -9.70 19.15 9.00
N PHE A 128 -9.26 19.65 10.15
CA PHE A 128 -8.72 18.85 11.24
C PHE A 128 -9.57 19.01 12.50
N LEU A 129 -10.01 17.87 13.03
CA LEU A 129 -10.73 17.77 14.29
C LEU A 129 -9.85 18.26 15.46
N PRO A 130 -10.44 18.67 16.61
CA PRO A 130 -9.67 19.07 17.79
C PRO A 130 -8.66 18.03 18.30
N ASN A 131 -8.87 16.74 17.98
CA ASN A 131 -7.96 15.63 18.33
C ASN A 131 -6.76 15.48 17.37
N GLY A 132 -6.63 16.33 16.34
CA GLY A 132 -5.56 16.29 15.35
C GLY A 132 -5.78 15.36 14.16
N MET A 133 -6.89 14.60 14.11
CA MET A 133 -7.24 13.78 12.95
C MET A 133 -7.79 14.65 11.81
N GLU A 134 -7.42 14.34 10.57
CA GLU A 134 -8.06 14.92 9.38
C GLU A 134 -9.50 14.38 9.25
N TRP A 135 -10.47 15.25 8.95
CA TRP A 135 -11.88 14.91 8.77
C TRP A 135 -12.03 14.02 7.52
N PRO A 136 -12.78 12.90 7.57
CA PRO A 136 -12.65 11.80 6.61
C PRO A 136 -12.90 12.20 5.15
N VAL A 137 -11.91 11.86 4.31
CA VAL A 137 -12.00 11.96 2.84
C VAL A 137 -12.83 10.79 2.31
N VAL A 138 -13.78 11.07 1.40
CA VAL A 138 -14.60 10.03 0.76
C VAL A 138 -13.79 9.30 -0.31
N VAL A 139 -13.09 8.24 0.09
CA VAL A 139 -12.40 7.32 -0.83
C VAL A 139 -13.41 6.28 -1.35
N LEU A 140 -13.73 6.34 -2.65
CA LEU A 140 -14.55 5.31 -3.29
C LEU A 140 -13.76 3.99 -3.43
N PRO A 141 -14.22 2.85 -2.88
CA PRO A 141 -13.58 1.56 -3.08
C PRO A 141 -14.00 0.94 -4.42
N CYS A 142 -13.29 1.26 -5.51
CA CYS A 142 -13.69 0.85 -6.87
C CYS A 142 -12.54 0.30 -7.75
N VAL A 143 -11.92 -0.84 -7.37
CA VAL A 143 -11.32 -1.81 -8.33
C VAL A 143 -11.30 -3.26 -7.76
N VAL A 144 -12.44 -3.81 -7.32
CA VAL A 144 -12.58 -5.27 -7.04
C VAL A 144 -14.00 -5.70 -7.47
N TRP A 145 -14.19 -7.01 -7.73
CA TRP A 145 -15.46 -7.66 -8.14
C TRP A 145 -15.90 -7.43 -9.59
N LEU A 146 -15.16 -8.03 -10.53
CA LEU A 146 -15.63 -8.23 -11.92
C LEU A 146 -15.26 -9.63 -12.47
N THR A 147 -15.23 -10.64 -11.59
CA THR A 147 -14.78 -12.01 -11.89
C THR A 147 -15.61 -13.14 -11.25
N HIS A 148 -16.90 -12.92 -10.92
CA HIS A 148 -17.90 -14.00 -10.92
C HIS A 148 -19.34 -13.46 -10.92
N LEU A 149 -20.03 -13.60 -12.05
CA LEU A 149 -21.50 -13.51 -12.14
C LEU A 149 -22.01 -14.65 -13.00
N THR A 150 -22.27 -15.79 -12.35
CA THR A 150 -22.81 -17.00 -12.96
C THR A 150 -24.23 -17.25 -12.48
N MET A 151 -25.16 -17.39 -13.43
CA MET A 151 -26.54 -17.88 -13.29
C MET A 151 -27.53 -17.03 -12.46
N VAL A 152 -28.46 -16.41 -13.19
CA VAL A 152 -29.76 -15.95 -12.66
C VAL A 152 -30.66 -17.17 -12.42
N SER A 153 -31.35 -17.22 -11.28
CA SER A 153 -32.51 -18.10 -11.09
C SER A 153 -33.55 -17.45 -10.16
N PRO A 154 -34.87 -17.49 -10.45
CA PRO A 154 -35.84 -16.66 -9.76
C PRO A 154 -36.73 -17.41 -8.75
N CYS A 155 -36.63 -17.05 -7.46
CA CYS A 155 -37.74 -16.87 -6.49
C CYS A 155 -37.25 -17.01 -5.03
N LEU A 156 -37.48 -15.99 -4.21
CA LEU A 156 -38.42 -16.12 -3.08
C LEU A 156 -38.93 -14.74 -2.62
N GLN A 157 -40.08 -14.74 -1.95
CA GLN A 157 -40.75 -13.52 -1.49
C GLN A 157 -40.72 -13.46 0.05
N VAL A 158 -40.49 -12.25 0.57
CA VAL A 158 -40.71 -11.84 1.98
C VAL A 158 -39.94 -12.61 3.07
N ALA A 159 -38.83 -12.02 3.50
CA ALA A 159 -38.56 -11.82 4.92
C ALA A 159 -38.24 -10.34 5.14
N ALA A 160 -38.85 -9.69 6.12
CA ALA A 160 -38.61 -8.28 6.41
C ALA A 160 -37.37 -8.08 7.31
N ASN A 161 -36.89 -6.83 7.38
CA ASN A 161 -35.84 -6.32 8.30
C ASN A 161 -34.37 -6.48 7.86
N THR A 162 -34.03 -5.95 6.68
CA THR A 162 -32.69 -5.37 6.40
C THR A 162 -32.84 -4.00 5.70
N PRO A 163 -31.86 -3.07 5.80
CA PRO A 163 -32.06 -1.66 5.44
C PRO A 163 -32.12 -1.38 3.93
N SER A 164 -32.89 -0.35 3.54
CA SER A 164 -33.31 -0.06 2.17
C SER A 164 -32.29 0.66 1.26
N MET A 165 -31.00 0.67 1.60
CA MET A 165 -30.02 1.59 0.97
C MET A 165 -29.84 1.38 -0.54
N TYR A 166 -29.67 0.13 -0.98
CA TYR A 166 -29.35 -0.22 -2.37
C TYR A 166 -30.37 0.30 -3.41
N SER A 167 -31.65 0.41 -3.02
CA SER A 167 -32.70 0.93 -3.91
C SER A 167 -32.65 2.46 -4.08
N GLN A 168 -32.14 3.18 -3.09
CA GLN A 168 -32.03 4.64 -3.14
C GLN A 168 -30.81 5.06 -3.95
N GLU A 169 -29.69 4.35 -3.80
CA GLU A 169 -28.46 4.54 -4.57
C GLU A 169 -28.68 4.27 -6.07
N LEU A 170 -29.40 3.19 -6.42
CA LEU A 170 -29.78 2.90 -7.82
C LEU A 170 -30.68 3.98 -8.43
N PHE A 171 -31.65 4.51 -7.67
CA PHE A 171 -32.50 5.60 -8.14
C PHE A 171 -31.69 6.90 -8.33
N GLN A 172 -30.80 7.23 -7.39
CA GLN A 172 -29.97 8.42 -7.44
C GLN A 172 -28.92 8.34 -8.57
N LEU A 173 -28.36 7.15 -8.85
CA LEU A 173 -27.51 6.91 -10.02
C LEU A 173 -28.31 7.07 -11.33
N SER A 174 -29.54 6.55 -11.40
CA SER A 174 -30.42 6.73 -12.55
C SER A 174 -30.73 8.22 -12.80
N GLN A 175 -30.97 8.98 -11.73
CA GLN A 175 -31.15 10.44 -11.80
C GLN A 175 -29.89 11.15 -12.30
N TYR A 176 -28.70 10.85 -11.77
CA TYR A 176 -27.45 11.44 -12.26
C TYR A 176 -27.17 11.11 -13.73
N LEU A 177 -27.52 9.90 -14.18
CA LEU A 177 -27.33 9.47 -15.57
C LEU A 177 -28.31 10.19 -16.51
N GLN A 178 -29.55 10.43 -16.08
CA GLN A 178 -30.50 11.30 -16.79
C GLN A 178 -30.04 12.77 -16.83
N GLU A 179 -29.51 13.31 -15.73
CA GLU A 179 -28.95 14.67 -15.74
C GLU A 179 -27.70 14.79 -16.61
N ALA A 180 -26.85 13.76 -16.65
CA ALA A 180 -25.67 13.73 -17.52
C ALA A 180 -26.09 13.77 -18.99
N LEU A 181 -27.03 12.90 -19.41
CA LEU A 181 -27.61 12.91 -20.75
C LEU A 181 -28.28 14.26 -21.10
N HIS A 182 -28.95 14.90 -20.14
CA HIS A 182 -29.53 16.22 -20.37
C HIS A 182 -28.47 17.34 -20.50
N ARG A 183 -27.38 17.27 -19.74
CA ARG A 183 -26.22 18.17 -19.89
C ARG A 183 -25.53 17.98 -21.24
N GLU A 184 -25.38 16.73 -21.69
CA GLU A 184 -24.84 16.35 -22.99
C GLU A 184 -25.69 16.94 -24.14
N GLN A 185 -27.00 16.69 -24.15
CA GLN A 185 -27.93 17.27 -25.13
C GLN A 185 -27.90 18.81 -25.15
N MET A 186 -27.74 19.46 -23.99
CA MET A 186 -27.59 20.91 -23.91
C MET A 186 -26.26 21.39 -24.51
N LEU A 187 -25.18 20.63 -24.38
CA LEU A 187 -23.89 20.93 -24.98
C LEU A 187 -23.93 20.72 -26.51
N GLU A 188 -24.58 19.66 -26.99
CA GLU A 188 -24.85 19.45 -28.42
C GLU A 188 -25.64 20.61 -29.02
N GLN A 189 -26.74 21.04 -28.38
CA GLN A 189 -27.55 22.18 -28.83
C GLN A 189 -26.76 23.50 -28.83
N LYS A 190 -25.87 23.71 -27.85
CA LYS A 190 -24.95 24.86 -27.82
C LYS A 190 -23.94 24.80 -28.96
N LEU A 191 -23.33 23.63 -29.19
CA LEU A 191 -22.35 23.41 -30.26
C LEU A 191 -22.98 23.61 -31.66
N ALA A 192 -24.15 23.03 -31.90
CA ALA A 192 -24.93 23.24 -33.12
C ALA A 192 -25.45 24.69 -33.30
N THR A 193 -25.50 25.47 -32.22
CA THR A 193 -25.80 26.91 -32.28
C THR A 193 -24.56 27.74 -32.57
N LEU A 194 -23.42 27.41 -31.96
CA LEU A 194 -22.12 28.03 -32.26
C LEU A 194 -21.68 27.76 -33.71
N GLN A 195 -21.89 26.54 -34.23
CA GLN A 195 -21.61 26.21 -35.63
C GLN A 195 -22.45 27.06 -36.61
N ARG A 196 -23.75 27.24 -36.34
CA ARG A 196 -24.61 28.11 -37.17
C ARG A 196 -24.22 29.59 -37.07
N LEU A 197 -23.84 30.06 -35.88
CA LEU A 197 -23.32 31.42 -35.71
C LEU A 197 -22.01 31.61 -36.48
N LEU A 198 -21.07 30.66 -36.39
CA LEU A 198 -19.80 30.69 -37.11
C LEU A 198 -20.03 30.76 -38.63
N ALA A 199 -20.85 29.87 -39.18
CA ALA A 199 -21.19 29.87 -40.60
C ALA A 199 -21.84 31.19 -41.04
N SER A 200 -22.78 31.71 -40.26
CA SER A 200 -23.43 33.00 -40.55
C SER A 200 -22.46 34.19 -40.46
N THR A 201 -21.49 34.17 -39.53
CA THR A 201 -20.43 35.20 -39.48
C THR A 201 -19.43 35.09 -40.62
N GLN A 202 -19.14 33.87 -41.10
CA GLN A 202 -18.31 33.65 -42.27
C GLN A 202 -19.01 34.21 -43.52
N GLU A 203 -20.26 33.80 -43.79
CA GLU A 203 -21.08 34.27 -44.92
C GLU A 203 -21.21 35.80 -44.91
N ALA A 204 -21.47 36.40 -43.74
CA ALA A 204 -21.51 37.85 -43.59
C ALA A 204 -20.15 38.53 -43.87
N SER A 205 -19.03 37.89 -43.47
CA SER A 205 -17.69 38.42 -43.78
C SER A 205 -17.35 38.31 -45.27
N GLU A 206 -17.67 37.20 -45.92
CA GLU A 206 -17.46 36.98 -47.36
C GLU A 206 -18.29 37.97 -48.18
N SER A 207 -19.57 38.17 -47.81
CA SER A 207 -20.42 39.21 -48.40
C SER A 207 -19.89 40.63 -48.18
N SER A 208 -19.28 40.91 -47.02
CA SER A 208 -18.70 42.24 -46.73
C SER A 208 -17.43 42.50 -47.54
N TRP A 209 -16.57 41.50 -47.74
CA TRP A 209 -15.39 41.62 -48.60
C TRP A 209 -15.80 41.74 -50.08
N GLN A 210 -16.80 40.98 -50.53
CA GLN A 210 -17.33 41.10 -51.89
C GLN A 210 -17.92 42.49 -52.16
N ALA A 211 -18.68 43.06 -51.21
CA ALA A 211 -19.22 44.41 -51.32
C ALA A 211 -18.10 45.47 -51.43
N LEU A 212 -17.01 45.34 -50.66
CA LEU A 212 -15.86 46.24 -50.73
C LEU A 212 -15.12 46.15 -52.08
N ILE A 213 -14.99 44.94 -52.64
CA ILE A 213 -14.44 44.72 -53.98
C ILE A 213 -15.31 45.37 -55.06
N ASP A 214 -16.64 45.30 -54.92
CA ASP A 214 -17.56 45.91 -55.88
C ASP A 214 -17.68 47.44 -55.72
N GLU A 215 -17.44 47.99 -54.52
CA GLU A 215 -17.26 49.44 -54.31
C GLU A 215 -15.97 49.94 -55.00
N ASP A 216 -14.84 49.26 -54.82
CA ASP A 216 -13.56 49.61 -55.46
C ASP A 216 -13.64 49.57 -57.00
N ARG A 217 -14.36 48.58 -57.55
CA ARG A 217 -14.70 48.50 -58.99
C ARG A 217 -15.56 49.68 -59.45
N LEU A 218 -16.50 50.15 -58.63
CA LEU A 218 -17.34 51.31 -58.95
C LEU A 218 -16.55 52.62 -58.88
N LEU A 219 -15.67 52.77 -57.88
CA LEU A 219 -14.76 53.92 -57.76
C LEU A 219 -13.81 54.00 -58.96
N SER A 220 -13.14 52.89 -59.31
CA SER A 220 -12.30 52.79 -60.51
C SER A 220 -13.05 53.17 -61.80
N ARG A 221 -14.33 52.76 -61.92
CA ARG A 221 -15.17 53.12 -63.06
C ARG A 221 -15.56 54.60 -63.08
N LEU A 222 -15.86 55.19 -61.91
CA LEU A 222 -16.16 56.61 -61.78
C LEU A 222 -14.94 57.48 -62.11
N GLU A 223 -13.74 57.06 -61.71
CA GLU A 223 -12.47 57.73 -62.06
C GLU A 223 -12.22 57.70 -63.58
N VAL A 224 -12.40 56.55 -64.23
CA VAL A 224 -12.32 56.44 -65.70
C VAL A 224 -13.35 57.33 -66.39
N MET A 225 -14.59 57.37 -65.91
CA MET A 225 -15.64 58.25 -66.47
C MET A 225 -15.36 59.74 -66.23
N GLY A 226 -14.79 60.09 -65.07
CA GLY A 226 -14.33 61.45 -64.76
C GLY A 226 -13.20 61.89 -65.70
N SER A 227 -12.20 61.04 -65.91
CA SER A 227 -11.11 61.25 -66.86
C SER A 227 -11.62 61.40 -68.31
N GLN A 228 -12.58 60.58 -68.74
CA GLN A 228 -13.21 60.72 -70.05
C GLN A 228 -13.96 62.06 -70.21
N LEU A 229 -14.75 62.47 -69.22
CA LEU A 229 -15.41 63.78 -69.23
C LEU A 229 -14.39 64.92 -69.23
N GLN A 230 -13.29 64.81 -68.50
CA GLN A 230 -12.22 65.80 -68.49
C GLN A 230 -11.50 65.88 -69.85
N ALA A 231 -11.27 64.75 -70.52
CA ALA A 231 -10.72 64.72 -71.87
C ALA A 231 -11.67 65.40 -72.88
N TYR A 232 -12.97 65.04 -72.89
CA TYR A 232 -13.97 65.70 -73.75
C TYR A 232 -14.18 67.19 -73.43
N SER A 233 -13.89 67.65 -72.21
CA SER A 233 -13.99 69.07 -71.85
C SER A 233 -12.86 69.94 -72.41
N LYS A 234 -11.76 69.32 -72.87
CA LYS A 234 -10.61 70.00 -73.46
C LYS A 234 -10.68 69.87 -74.99
N ASN A 235 -10.65 70.99 -75.70
CA ASN A 235 -10.46 71.00 -77.16
C ASN A 235 -9.02 70.56 -77.50
N GLN A 236 -8.77 69.25 -77.56
CA GLN A 236 -7.47 68.71 -77.92
C GLN A 236 -7.14 68.98 -79.39
N THR A 237 -5.90 69.37 -79.66
CA THR A 237 -5.35 69.40 -81.03
C THR A 237 -4.92 68.00 -81.45
N GLU A 238 -4.78 67.76 -82.76
CA GLU A 238 -4.37 66.44 -83.26
C GLU A 238 -2.97 66.04 -82.73
N ASP A 239 -2.05 66.99 -82.57
CA ASP A 239 -0.73 66.75 -81.96
C ASP A 239 -0.80 66.48 -80.45
N ALA A 240 -1.81 66.99 -79.73
CA ALA A 240 -2.05 66.63 -78.34
C ALA A 240 -2.56 65.19 -78.24
N MET A 241 -3.57 64.84 -79.04
CA MET A 241 -4.10 63.47 -79.16
C MET A 241 -3.00 62.46 -79.52
N ARG A 242 -2.10 62.81 -80.46
CA ARG A 242 -0.96 61.97 -80.87
C ARG A 242 0.04 61.75 -79.72
N LYS A 243 0.32 62.77 -78.90
CA LYS A 243 1.21 62.66 -77.73
C LYS A 243 0.57 61.86 -76.59
N GLU A 244 -0.71 62.10 -76.31
CA GLU A 244 -1.47 61.37 -75.30
C GLU A 244 -1.60 59.88 -75.69
N LEU A 245 -1.78 59.57 -76.97
CA LEU A 245 -1.78 58.19 -77.47
C LEU A 245 -0.41 57.50 -77.32
N VAL A 246 0.70 58.20 -77.54
CA VAL A 246 2.06 57.64 -77.30
C VAL A 246 2.26 57.37 -75.80
N THR A 247 1.99 58.35 -74.93
CA THR A 247 2.13 58.15 -73.47
C THR A 247 1.26 57.02 -72.95
N LEU A 248 -0.02 56.94 -73.35
CA LEU A 248 -0.90 55.81 -73.01
C LEU A 248 -0.39 54.46 -73.53
N GLN A 249 0.36 54.43 -74.64
CA GLN A 249 0.92 53.21 -75.20
C GLN A 249 2.22 52.78 -74.48
N ASP A 250 3.04 53.74 -74.04
CA ASP A 250 4.19 53.49 -73.18
C ASP A 250 3.74 53.06 -71.77
N ASP A 251 2.77 53.75 -71.17
CA ASP A 251 2.15 53.39 -69.88
C ASP A 251 1.56 51.98 -69.93
N LYS A 252 0.82 51.64 -70.99
CA LYS A 252 0.31 50.28 -71.20
C LYS A 252 1.46 49.26 -71.21
N LEU A 253 2.57 49.55 -71.90
CA LEU A 253 3.71 48.64 -72.00
C LEU A 253 4.42 48.50 -70.64
N ASN A 254 4.52 49.58 -69.86
CA ASN A 254 5.00 49.57 -68.48
C ASN A 254 4.10 48.70 -67.58
N TYR A 255 2.78 48.94 -67.55
CA TYR A 255 1.81 48.12 -66.80
C TYR A 255 1.88 46.64 -67.19
N GLU A 256 1.92 46.34 -68.49
CA GLU A 256 2.09 44.96 -68.98
C GLU A 256 3.40 44.32 -68.49
N THR A 257 4.48 45.09 -68.38
CA THR A 257 5.80 44.60 -67.95
C THR A 257 5.83 44.37 -66.44
N THR A 258 5.39 45.34 -65.63
CA THR A 258 5.28 45.21 -64.16
C THR A 258 4.32 44.08 -63.76
N ALA A 259 3.22 43.87 -64.51
CA ALA A 259 2.33 42.74 -64.30
C ALA A 259 3.00 41.39 -64.62
N LYS A 260 3.78 41.29 -65.70
CA LYS A 260 4.57 40.09 -66.03
C LYS A 260 5.65 39.81 -64.99
N GLU A 261 6.26 40.83 -64.41
CA GLU A 261 7.31 40.71 -63.38
C GLU A 261 6.78 40.35 -61.99
N SER A 262 5.63 40.90 -61.58
CA SER A 262 4.96 40.50 -60.35
C SER A 262 4.46 39.05 -60.43
N LEU A 263 3.86 38.65 -61.56
CA LEU A 263 3.50 37.24 -61.81
C LEU A 263 4.72 36.31 -61.80
N ARG A 264 5.87 36.74 -62.34
CA ARG A 264 7.13 35.98 -62.24
C ARG A 264 7.61 35.84 -60.80
N ARG A 265 7.56 36.89 -59.98
CA ARG A 265 7.90 36.83 -58.54
C ARG A 265 7.00 35.84 -57.79
N VAL A 266 5.68 35.96 -57.94
CA VAL A 266 4.72 35.04 -57.29
C VAL A 266 4.90 33.59 -57.77
N LEU A 267 5.28 33.37 -59.04
CA LEU A 267 5.62 32.02 -59.53
C LEU A 267 6.91 31.48 -58.88
N GLN A 268 7.94 32.32 -58.75
CA GLN A 268 9.22 31.98 -58.11
C GLN A 268 9.01 31.62 -56.63
N GLU A 269 8.29 32.47 -55.89
CA GLU A 269 7.89 32.27 -54.50
C GLU A 269 7.09 30.97 -54.32
N LYS A 270 6.12 30.70 -55.22
CA LYS A 270 5.36 29.44 -55.22
C LYS A 270 6.26 28.22 -55.42
N ILE A 271 7.23 28.29 -56.34
CA ILE A 271 8.20 27.20 -56.56
C ILE A 271 9.07 26.98 -55.31
N GLU A 272 9.52 28.04 -54.65
CA GLU A 272 10.26 27.92 -53.38
C GLU A 272 9.42 27.35 -52.25
N VAL A 273 8.16 27.75 -52.11
CA VAL A 273 7.23 27.21 -51.10
C VAL A 273 6.96 25.73 -51.36
N VAL A 274 6.74 25.31 -52.61
CA VAL A 274 6.59 23.89 -52.97
C VAL A 274 7.90 23.11 -52.71
N ARG A 275 9.07 23.70 -52.96
CA ARG A 275 10.36 23.08 -52.62
C ARG A 275 10.48 22.86 -51.11
N LYS A 276 10.18 23.89 -50.31
CA LYS A 276 10.17 23.85 -48.83
C LYS A 276 9.14 22.85 -48.30
N LEU A 277 7.95 22.77 -48.89
CA LEU A 277 6.94 21.77 -48.55
C LEU A 277 7.49 20.35 -48.74
N SER A 278 8.07 20.04 -49.91
CA SER A 278 8.70 18.74 -50.20
C SER A 278 9.93 18.42 -49.35
N GLU A 279 10.48 19.41 -48.63
CA GLU A 279 11.57 19.25 -47.67
C GLU A 279 11.02 18.90 -46.29
N VAL A 280 9.95 19.58 -45.87
CA VAL A 280 9.20 19.27 -44.63
C VAL A 280 8.53 17.91 -44.71
N GLU A 281 7.83 17.58 -45.81
CA GLU A 281 7.18 16.27 -46.03
C GLU A 281 8.16 15.10 -45.89
N ARG A 282 9.39 15.25 -46.41
CA ARG A 282 10.45 14.24 -46.28
C ARG A 282 10.98 14.15 -44.84
N SER A 283 11.14 15.28 -44.16
CA SER A 283 11.52 15.28 -42.74
C SER A 283 10.45 14.63 -41.85
N LEU A 284 9.17 14.84 -42.17
CA LEU A 284 8.05 14.21 -41.49
C LEU A 284 8.07 12.70 -41.68
N SER A 285 8.18 12.21 -42.93
CA SER A 285 8.31 10.78 -43.24
C SER A 285 9.46 10.13 -42.46
N ASN A 286 10.64 10.77 -42.43
CA ASN A 286 11.77 10.26 -41.66
C ASN A 286 11.44 10.15 -40.15
N THR A 287 10.79 11.16 -39.56
CA THR A 287 10.41 11.10 -38.14
C THR A 287 9.26 10.14 -37.84
N GLU A 288 8.39 9.85 -38.82
CA GLU A 288 7.37 8.81 -38.73
C GLU A 288 7.99 7.41 -38.78
N ASP A 289 9.00 7.20 -39.65
CA ASP A 289 9.81 5.98 -39.71
C ASP A 289 10.61 5.76 -38.40
N GLU A 290 11.27 6.81 -37.87
CA GLU A 290 11.92 6.76 -36.55
C GLU A 290 10.92 6.44 -35.43
N CYS A 291 9.72 7.05 -35.46
CA CYS A 291 8.68 6.82 -34.46
C CYS A 291 8.12 5.40 -34.52
N THR A 292 7.94 4.80 -35.71
CA THR A 292 7.52 3.40 -35.86
C THR A 292 8.62 2.44 -35.42
N HIS A 293 9.88 2.69 -35.78
CA HIS A 293 11.02 1.89 -35.31
C HIS A 293 11.15 1.88 -33.78
N LEU A 294 11.02 3.04 -33.13
CA LEU A 294 11.05 3.16 -31.68
C LEU A 294 9.85 2.46 -31.00
N LYS A 295 8.66 2.48 -31.61
CA LYS A 295 7.50 1.70 -31.14
C LYS A 295 7.75 0.20 -31.23
N GLU A 296 8.31 -0.29 -32.34
CA GLU A 296 8.66 -1.71 -32.47
C GLU A 296 9.71 -2.15 -31.44
N MET A 297 10.76 -1.35 -31.20
CA MET A 297 11.72 -1.64 -30.13
C MET A 297 11.05 -1.66 -28.74
N ASN A 298 10.07 -0.79 -28.50
CA ASN A 298 9.34 -0.73 -27.24
C ASN A 298 8.46 -1.98 -27.02
N GLU A 299 7.76 -2.46 -28.05
CA GLU A 299 6.99 -3.71 -27.94
C GLU A 299 7.89 -4.95 -27.81
N ARG A 300 8.98 -5.05 -28.58
CA ARG A 300 9.94 -6.17 -28.43
C ARG A 300 10.50 -6.24 -27.01
N THR A 301 10.91 -5.11 -26.43
CA THR A 301 11.44 -5.07 -25.05
C THR A 301 10.36 -5.32 -23.98
N LYS A 302 9.09 -4.94 -24.22
CA LYS A 302 7.96 -5.38 -23.39
C LYS A 302 7.74 -6.89 -23.45
N GLU A 303 7.87 -7.49 -24.63
CA GLU A 303 7.71 -8.94 -24.83
C GLU A 303 8.86 -9.72 -24.17
N GLU A 304 10.10 -9.25 -24.27
CA GLU A 304 11.25 -9.78 -23.52
C GLU A 304 11.04 -9.69 -21.99
N LEU A 305 10.56 -8.55 -21.48
CA LEU A 305 10.23 -8.38 -20.05
C LEU A 305 9.07 -9.30 -19.61
N LYS A 306 8.07 -9.50 -20.47
CA LYS A 306 6.93 -10.40 -20.22
C LYS A 306 7.36 -11.86 -20.21
N GLU A 307 8.26 -12.26 -21.11
CA GLU A 307 8.90 -13.57 -21.05
C GLU A 307 9.73 -13.75 -19.78
N LEU A 308 10.51 -12.73 -19.37
CA LEU A 308 11.32 -12.79 -18.15
C LEU A 308 10.45 -12.91 -16.89
N ALA A 309 9.33 -12.18 -16.83
CA ALA A 309 8.34 -12.30 -15.77
C ALA A 309 7.68 -13.69 -15.75
N ASN A 310 7.37 -14.27 -16.92
CA ASN A 310 6.85 -15.64 -17.01
C ASN A 310 7.88 -16.68 -16.53
N LYS A 311 9.15 -16.53 -16.90
CA LYS A 311 10.27 -17.39 -16.45
C LYS A 311 10.47 -17.28 -14.93
N TYR A 312 10.40 -16.07 -14.38
CA TYR A 312 10.44 -15.83 -12.93
C TYR A 312 9.26 -16.49 -12.19
N ASN A 313 8.02 -16.31 -12.69
CA ASN A 313 6.84 -16.93 -12.11
C ASN A 313 6.91 -18.48 -12.17
N GLY A 314 7.50 -19.05 -13.23
CA GLY A 314 7.80 -20.48 -13.31
C GLY A 314 8.73 -20.93 -12.17
N ALA A 315 9.87 -20.27 -12.01
CA ALA A 315 10.83 -20.57 -10.93
C ALA A 315 10.22 -20.37 -9.52
N VAL A 316 9.34 -19.38 -9.32
CA VAL A 316 8.63 -19.19 -8.04
C VAL A 316 7.66 -20.34 -7.76
N ASN A 317 6.98 -20.88 -8.78
CA ASN A 317 6.13 -22.06 -8.63
C ASN A 317 6.97 -23.31 -8.32
N GLU A 318 8.09 -23.52 -9.01
CA GLU A 318 9.02 -24.63 -8.72
C GLU A 318 9.58 -24.56 -7.29
N ILE A 319 9.98 -23.37 -6.82
CA ILE A 319 10.41 -23.13 -5.43
C ILE A 319 9.27 -23.47 -4.45
N LYS A 320 8.02 -23.11 -4.77
CA LYS A 320 6.86 -23.44 -3.93
C LYS A 320 6.62 -24.95 -3.87
N ASP A 321 6.59 -25.63 -5.02
CA ASP A 321 6.36 -27.08 -5.08
C ASP A 321 7.47 -27.87 -4.37
N LEU A 322 8.73 -27.41 -4.44
CA LEU A 322 9.84 -27.94 -3.65
C LEU A 322 9.67 -27.64 -2.15
N THR A 323 9.22 -26.45 -1.78
CA THR A 323 8.96 -26.07 -0.38
C THR A 323 7.85 -26.92 0.24
N ASP A 324 6.77 -27.18 -0.49
CA ASP A 324 5.66 -28.00 0.00
C ASP A 324 6.02 -29.50 0.01
N GLN A 325 6.91 -29.97 -0.88
CA GLN A 325 7.55 -31.29 -0.77
C GLN A 325 8.46 -31.42 0.46
N ILE A 326 9.24 -30.38 0.79
CA ILE A 326 10.09 -30.35 1.99
C ILE A 326 9.22 -30.46 3.25
N LYS A 327 8.16 -29.66 3.40
CA LYS A 327 7.22 -29.76 4.54
C LYS A 327 6.62 -31.17 4.69
N LEU A 328 6.26 -31.81 3.57
CA LEU A 328 5.73 -33.19 3.57
C LEU A 328 6.79 -34.24 3.95
N ALA A 329 8.07 -33.97 3.71
CA ALA A 329 9.18 -34.81 4.19
C ALA A 329 9.49 -34.55 5.67
N GLU A 330 9.48 -33.30 6.10
CA GLU A 330 9.66 -32.87 7.50
C GLU A 330 8.59 -33.48 8.40
N GLY A 331 7.29 -33.34 8.05
CA GLY A 331 6.19 -33.93 8.83
C GLY A 331 6.28 -35.46 8.95
N ARG A 332 6.73 -36.16 7.89
CA ARG A 332 6.99 -37.62 7.95
C ARG A 332 8.18 -37.97 8.84
N GLN A 333 9.23 -37.14 8.84
CA GLN A 333 10.38 -37.30 9.72
C GLN A 333 9.97 -37.06 11.19
N GLU A 334 9.05 -36.13 11.43
CA GLU A 334 8.47 -35.83 12.74
C GLU A 334 7.56 -36.98 13.24
N GLU A 335 6.68 -37.53 12.38
CA GLU A 335 5.92 -38.77 12.66
C GLU A 335 6.85 -39.95 13.01
N LEU A 336 7.90 -40.19 12.21
CA LEU A 336 8.85 -41.29 12.42
C LEU A 336 9.67 -41.12 13.70
N THR A 337 10.13 -39.90 14.00
CA THR A 337 10.88 -39.64 15.24
C THR A 337 9.98 -39.69 16.48
N GLN A 338 8.73 -39.22 16.40
CA GLN A 338 7.76 -39.37 17.48
C GLN A 338 7.39 -40.84 17.73
N LYS A 339 7.22 -41.63 16.66
CA LYS A 339 7.02 -43.09 16.77
C LYS A 339 8.22 -43.77 17.42
N GLY A 340 9.45 -43.44 16.99
CA GLY A 340 10.68 -43.95 17.61
C GLY A 340 10.85 -43.54 19.07
N GLN A 341 10.41 -42.33 19.46
CA GLN A 341 10.37 -41.92 20.87
C GLN A 341 9.37 -42.74 21.68
N ASN A 342 8.21 -43.06 21.13
CA ASN A 342 7.19 -43.86 21.81
C ASN A 342 7.62 -45.33 21.95
N GLU A 343 8.18 -45.92 20.89
CA GLU A 343 8.79 -47.26 20.95
C GLU A 343 9.94 -47.31 21.98
N LYS A 344 10.78 -46.26 22.04
CA LYS A 344 11.81 -46.14 23.08
C LYS A 344 11.20 -46.08 24.49
N LYS A 345 10.14 -45.30 24.71
CA LYS A 345 9.46 -45.20 26.03
C LYS A 345 8.87 -46.54 26.46
N GLU A 346 8.24 -47.28 25.54
CA GLU A 346 7.70 -48.61 25.84
C GLU A 346 8.82 -49.61 26.21
N LEU A 347 9.93 -49.60 25.47
CA LEU A 347 11.11 -50.41 25.80
C LEU A 347 11.75 -49.99 27.13
N GLN A 348 11.79 -48.69 27.44
CA GLN A 348 12.31 -48.16 28.71
C GLN A 348 11.48 -48.69 29.90
N MET A 349 10.15 -48.57 29.84
CA MET A 349 9.25 -49.16 30.84
C MET A 349 9.39 -50.69 30.90
N ARG A 350 9.68 -51.38 29.79
CA ARG A 350 9.93 -52.83 29.78
C ARG A 350 11.22 -53.23 30.50
N ILE A 351 12.24 -52.39 30.41
CA ILE A 351 13.50 -52.57 31.15
C ILE A 351 13.22 -52.35 32.65
N GLU A 352 12.55 -51.27 33.02
CA GLU A 352 12.14 -50.97 34.41
C GLU A 352 11.27 -52.10 35.00
N GLU A 353 10.29 -52.61 34.26
CA GLU A 353 9.43 -53.76 34.62
C GLU A 353 10.22 -55.08 34.79
N MET A 354 11.44 -55.17 34.25
CA MET A 354 12.33 -56.32 34.40
C MET A 354 13.38 -56.11 35.49
N GLU A 355 13.87 -54.88 35.68
CA GLU A 355 14.75 -54.48 36.78
C GLU A 355 14.03 -54.60 38.13
N GLU A 356 12.75 -54.24 38.24
CA GLU A 356 11.96 -54.50 39.45
C GLU A 356 11.85 -56.01 39.75
N LYS A 357 11.65 -56.85 38.72
CA LYS A 357 11.59 -58.31 38.90
C LYS A 357 12.95 -58.88 39.28
N GLU A 358 14.03 -58.36 38.71
CA GLU A 358 15.40 -58.71 39.09
C GLU A 358 15.67 -58.33 40.54
N GLN A 359 15.31 -57.13 40.99
CA GLN A 359 15.43 -56.71 42.39
C GLN A 359 14.60 -57.58 43.35
N VAL A 360 13.36 -57.94 42.98
CA VAL A 360 12.52 -58.85 43.78
C VAL A 360 13.11 -60.26 43.83
N LEU A 361 13.70 -60.77 42.74
CA LEU A 361 14.39 -62.06 42.71
C LEU A 361 15.71 -62.01 43.48
N GLN A 362 16.44 -60.90 43.42
CA GLN A 362 17.69 -60.68 44.15
C GLN A 362 17.44 -60.62 45.67
N ALA A 363 16.45 -59.84 46.11
CA ALA A 363 16.01 -59.83 47.51
C ALA A 363 15.48 -61.20 47.97
N ARG A 364 14.88 -61.99 47.06
CA ARG A 364 14.47 -63.37 47.33
C ARG A 364 15.67 -64.32 47.46
N ILE A 365 16.73 -64.12 46.68
CA ILE A 365 18.00 -64.85 46.78
C ILE A 365 18.71 -64.48 48.08
N GLU A 366 18.81 -63.21 48.43
CA GLU A 366 19.43 -62.72 49.67
C GLU A 366 18.69 -63.22 50.92
N ALA A 367 17.35 -63.21 50.91
CA ALA A 367 16.55 -63.81 51.99
C ALA A 367 16.77 -65.33 52.09
N LEU A 368 16.84 -66.05 50.96
CA LEU A 368 17.13 -67.48 50.95
C LEU A 368 18.58 -67.79 51.35
N GLN A 369 19.53 -66.90 51.07
CA GLN A 369 20.91 -66.98 51.54
C GLN A 369 20.97 -66.76 53.05
N ALA A 370 20.29 -65.75 53.59
CA ALA A 370 20.19 -65.53 55.04
C ALA A 370 19.51 -66.69 55.78
N ASP A 371 18.45 -67.30 55.21
CA ASP A 371 17.86 -68.54 55.73
C ASP A 371 18.85 -69.72 55.66
N ASN A 372 19.59 -69.87 54.55
CA ASN A 372 20.58 -70.92 54.38
C ASN A 372 21.71 -70.75 55.40
N ASP A 373 22.25 -69.54 55.54
CA ASP A 373 23.27 -69.16 56.50
C ASP A 373 22.78 -69.33 57.95
N PHE A 374 21.52 -69.02 58.27
CA PHE A 374 20.94 -69.36 59.57
C PHE A 374 20.82 -70.87 59.79
N THR A 375 20.50 -71.66 58.75
CA THR A 375 20.56 -73.13 58.85
C THR A 375 21.99 -73.67 58.93
N ASN A 376 22.96 -73.01 58.29
CA ASN A 376 24.38 -73.34 58.34
C ASN A 376 25.00 -72.94 59.68
N GLU A 377 24.65 -71.80 60.28
CA GLU A 377 25.01 -71.44 61.65
C GLU A 377 24.36 -72.41 62.64
N ARG A 378 23.13 -72.87 62.42
CA ARG A 378 22.51 -73.91 63.25
C ARG A 378 23.18 -75.28 63.07
N LEU A 379 23.57 -75.65 61.85
CA LEU A 379 24.32 -76.89 61.57
C LEU A 379 25.75 -76.81 62.11
N THR A 380 26.42 -75.67 61.97
CA THR A 380 27.74 -75.39 62.54
C THR A 380 27.68 -75.31 64.06
N ALA A 381 26.63 -74.75 64.66
CA ALA A 381 26.42 -74.79 66.11
C ALA A 381 26.09 -76.20 66.60
N LEU A 382 25.41 -77.03 65.80
CA LEU A 382 25.20 -78.45 66.09
C LEU A 382 26.47 -79.29 65.85
N GLN A 383 27.30 -78.96 64.86
CA GLN A 383 28.62 -79.53 64.64
C GLN A 383 29.55 -79.14 65.77
N VAL A 384 29.66 -77.87 66.15
CA VAL A 384 30.37 -77.41 67.36
C VAL A 384 29.80 -78.05 68.64
N ARG A 385 28.52 -78.45 68.68
CA ARG A 385 27.96 -79.22 69.81
C ARG A 385 28.32 -80.72 69.76
N LEU A 386 28.43 -81.30 68.56
CA LEU A 386 28.97 -82.64 68.29
C LEU A 386 30.48 -82.70 68.54
N GLU A 387 31.20 -81.66 68.16
CA GLU A 387 32.62 -81.42 68.38
C GLU A 387 32.88 -81.01 69.83
N GLN A 388 31.94 -80.41 70.57
CA GLN A 388 32.03 -80.30 72.04
C GLN A 388 31.71 -81.61 72.75
N LEU A 389 31.02 -82.56 72.10
CA LEU A 389 30.87 -83.93 72.58
C LEU A 389 32.10 -84.79 72.22
N GLN A 390 32.68 -84.58 71.03
CA GLN A 390 33.94 -85.22 70.63
C GLN A 390 35.14 -84.63 71.35
N GLU A 391 35.23 -83.32 71.60
CA GLU A 391 36.19 -82.67 72.50
C GLU A 391 35.95 -83.09 73.96
N LYS A 392 34.73 -83.45 74.37
CA LYS A 392 34.54 -84.13 75.66
C LYS A 392 35.11 -85.55 75.70
N SER A 393 35.48 -86.12 74.55
CA SER A 393 36.33 -87.32 74.43
C SER A 393 37.75 -87.05 73.92
N ILE A 394 38.05 -85.83 73.45
CA ILE A 394 39.30 -85.40 72.78
C ILE A 394 39.66 -83.98 73.29
N LYS A 395 39.63 -83.81 74.62
CA LYS A 395 40.35 -82.74 75.34
C LYS A 395 41.46 -83.32 76.21
N GLU A 396 42.03 -84.39 75.70
CA GLU A 396 43.48 -84.58 75.75
C GLU A 396 44.05 -84.18 74.38
N ASN A 397 45.08 -83.31 74.39
CA ASN A 397 45.95 -82.89 73.28
C ASN A 397 45.57 -81.62 72.45
N ASN A 398 46.34 -80.54 72.70
CA ASN A 398 47.03 -79.69 71.72
C ASN A 398 46.34 -78.50 71.00
N SER A 399 46.16 -77.41 71.76
CA SER A 399 46.91 -76.12 71.62
C SER A 399 47.16 -75.39 70.26
N LEU A 400 46.83 -74.08 70.29
CA LEU A 400 47.51 -72.89 69.70
C LEU A 400 47.37 -72.49 68.20
N GLY A 401 47.22 -71.16 67.97
CA GLY A 401 47.40 -70.42 66.70
C GLY A 401 46.12 -70.26 65.86
N GLU A 402 45.52 -69.10 65.58
CA GLU A 402 45.99 -67.76 65.11
C GLU A 402 46.62 -67.75 63.70
N CYS A 403 46.39 -66.75 62.82
CA CYS A 403 45.30 -65.78 62.67
C CYS A 403 45.44 -65.03 61.30
N GLY A 404 44.31 -64.70 60.65
CA GLY A 404 44.19 -63.48 59.81
C GLY A 404 44.70 -63.48 58.35
N VAL A 405 43.80 -63.15 57.43
CA VAL A 405 44.09 -62.50 56.13
C VAL A 405 43.03 -61.40 55.92
N CYS A 406 43.40 -60.26 55.31
CA CYS A 406 42.51 -59.11 55.13
C CYS A 406 42.88 -58.31 53.88
N LEU A 407 41.85 -57.79 53.19
CA LEU A 407 41.86 -56.60 52.31
C LEU A 407 42.73 -56.68 51.02
N SER A 408 42.54 -55.81 50.01
CA SER A 408 41.32 -55.25 49.39
C SER A 408 41.70 -54.40 48.16
N LEU A 409 40.81 -54.31 47.17
CA LEU A 409 40.58 -53.16 46.28
C LEU A 409 41.74 -52.64 45.38
N LEU A 410 41.43 -52.42 44.10
CA LEU A 410 42.06 -51.37 43.28
C LEU A 410 41.07 -50.88 42.21
N ASP A 411 41.14 -49.62 41.80
CA ASP A 411 40.14 -48.98 40.93
C ASP A 411 40.77 -48.07 39.84
N HIS A 412 39.94 -47.75 38.83
CA HIS A 412 40.10 -47.00 37.58
C HIS A 412 41.30 -46.05 37.34
N ILE A 413 41.81 -46.09 36.09
CA ILE A 413 42.35 -44.91 35.38
C ILE A 413 42.13 -45.03 33.85
N LEU A 414 41.88 -43.89 33.16
CA LEU A 414 42.30 -43.46 31.79
C LEU A 414 41.22 -43.24 30.68
N PHE A 415 41.41 -42.44 29.60
CA PHE A 415 42.11 -41.14 29.34
C PHE A 415 42.01 -40.71 27.84
N LYS A 416 42.43 -39.46 27.50
CA LYS A 416 42.86 -38.92 26.16
C LYS A 416 41.78 -38.62 25.07
N SER A 417 42.01 -37.81 24.01
CA SER A 417 42.88 -36.62 23.68
C SER A 417 42.55 -36.13 22.24
N GLY A 418 42.87 -34.93 21.70
CA GLY A 418 43.55 -33.72 22.21
C GLY A 418 44.60 -33.13 21.23
N GLY A 419 44.42 -31.88 20.74
CA GLY A 419 45.34 -31.13 19.83
C GLY A 419 44.70 -30.75 18.45
N ASP A 420 45.20 -29.79 17.64
CA ASP A 420 46.25 -28.76 17.85
C ASP A 420 46.19 -27.61 16.78
N CYS A 421 47.16 -26.68 16.74
CA CYS A 421 47.11 -25.34 16.10
C CYS A 421 47.90 -25.16 14.76
N THR A 422 47.74 -24.03 14.04
CA THR A 422 48.81 -23.35 13.23
C THR A 422 48.46 -21.92 12.71
N LEU A 423 49.46 -21.17 12.20
CA LEU A 423 49.41 -19.75 11.73
C LEU A 423 49.64 -19.62 10.20
N ILE A 424 49.36 -18.43 9.61
CA ILE A 424 50.19 -17.76 8.58
C ILE A 424 49.84 -16.24 8.44
N HIS A 425 50.63 -15.45 7.68
CA HIS A 425 50.78 -13.98 7.80
C HIS A 425 51.09 -13.29 6.45
N GLN A 426 50.45 -12.15 6.08
CA GLN A 426 51.00 -11.11 5.18
C GLN A 426 50.14 -9.81 5.07
N PHE A 427 50.58 -8.82 4.27
CA PHE A 427 50.26 -7.38 4.41
C PHE A 427 50.31 -6.60 3.06
N ILE A 428 49.41 -5.61 2.85
CA ILE A 428 49.42 -4.51 1.84
C ILE A 428 49.31 -4.85 0.32
N GLU A 429 48.26 -4.35 -0.36
CA GLU A 429 48.31 -3.30 -1.43
C GLU A 429 46.91 -2.94 -2.01
N CYS A 430 46.68 -1.64 -2.27
CA CYS A 430 45.64 -1.11 -3.19
C CYS A 430 45.88 0.38 -3.51
N GLN A 431 45.27 0.90 -4.58
CA GLN A 431 45.59 2.22 -5.19
C GLN A 431 44.36 3.13 -5.39
N ARG A 432 44.59 4.47 -5.36
CA ARG A 432 43.91 5.53 -6.16
C ARG A 432 42.38 5.76 -5.92
N GLU A 433 41.70 6.83 -6.35
CA GLU A 433 42.01 7.98 -7.24
C GLU A 433 41.09 9.24 -7.00
N TYR A 434 41.40 10.38 -7.66
CA TYR A 434 40.55 11.54 -8.09
C TYR A 434 39.78 12.54 -7.16
N THR A 435 40.22 13.82 -7.19
CA THR A 435 39.52 15.15 -7.46
C THR A 435 38.11 15.52 -6.92
N ALA A 436 37.71 16.78 -6.62
CA ALA A 436 38.35 18.14 -6.63
C ALA A 436 37.45 19.26 -5.98
N PHE A 437 37.88 20.54 -6.09
CA PHE A 437 37.15 21.85 -6.05
C PHE A 437 37.19 22.80 -4.79
N PHE A 438 38.03 23.85 -4.89
CA PHE A 438 37.85 25.32 -4.64
C PHE A 438 36.95 25.92 -3.50
N PRO A 439 37.32 27.09 -2.88
CA PRO A 439 37.37 28.40 -3.57
C PRO A 439 38.47 29.46 -3.19
N LEU A 440 38.37 30.58 -3.94
CA LEU A 440 39.06 31.91 -4.02
C LEU A 440 39.23 32.72 -2.70
N PRO A 441 39.80 33.97 -2.64
CA PRO A 441 40.21 34.94 -3.72
C PRO A 441 41.56 35.74 -3.56
N TYR A 442 42.02 36.52 -4.57
CA TYR A 442 42.17 38.02 -4.53
C TYR A 442 42.83 38.71 -5.77
N LYS A 443 42.14 39.76 -6.29
CA LYS A 443 42.56 41.06 -6.92
C LYS A 443 43.58 41.27 -8.09
N ASN A 444 43.13 42.16 -9.00
CA ASN A 444 43.84 43.26 -9.72
C ASN A 444 44.79 42.96 -10.92
N GLN A 445 45.00 43.85 -11.95
CA GLN A 445 44.29 45.02 -12.56
C GLN A 445 45.10 45.51 -13.82
N ILE A 446 44.62 46.49 -14.61
CA ILE A 446 45.34 47.34 -15.64
C ILE A 446 45.49 46.64 -17.03
N ASP A 447 44.85 47.07 -18.14
CA ASP A 447 45.02 48.27 -19.04
C ASP A 447 46.25 48.18 -19.98
N ALA A 448 46.29 48.66 -21.25
CA ALA A 448 45.30 49.25 -22.18
C ALA A 448 45.80 49.15 -23.67
N LYS A 449 45.13 49.86 -24.61
CA LYS A 449 45.25 49.79 -26.09
C LYS A 449 46.57 50.25 -26.71
N GLU A 450 46.91 49.69 -27.88
CA GLU A 450 47.86 50.24 -28.87
C GLU A 450 47.26 51.41 -29.69
N SER A 451 48.10 52.21 -30.36
CA SER A 451 47.64 53.30 -31.25
C SER A 451 48.71 53.80 -32.23
N MET A 452 48.23 54.37 -33.36
CA MET A 452 48.93 55.16 -34.39
C MET A 452 49.90 54.46 -35.36
N SER A 453 49.86 54.92 -36.61
CA SER A 453 50.86 54.72 -37.66
C SER A 453 50.78 55.91 -38.62
N ASP A 454 51.90 56.61 -38.84
CA ASP A 454 51.99 57.77 -39.74
C ASP A 454 52.55 57.40 -41.11
N THR A 455 52.12 58.09 -42.17
CA THR A 455 52.92 58.28 -43.41
C THR A 455 52.41 59.48 -44.22
N LEU A 456 53.26 60.08 -45.07
CA LEU A 456 53.07 61.42 -45.65
C LEU A 456 53.29 61.45 -47.18
N SER A 457 52.93 62.59 -47.80
CA SER A 457 53.50 63.15 -49.05
C SER A 457 52.90 62.68 -50.41
N PRO A 458 53.13 63.41 -51.54
CA PRO A 458 53.08 64.88 -51.73
C PRO A 458 52.54 65.36 -53.12
N SER A 459 52.72 66.67 -53.40
CA SER A 459 53.03 67.31 -54.71
C SER A 459 51.91 67.99 -55.54
N LYS A 460 52.29 69.11 -56.20
CA LYS A 460 51.55 69.90 -57.20
C LYS A 460 52.52 70.90 -57.87
N ASP A 461 52.34 71.25 -59.15
CA ASP A 461 53.29 72.07 -59.93
C ASP A 461 52.64 73.11 -60.86
N ARG A 462 53.51 73.93 -61.48
CA ARG A 462 53.40 75.14 -62.37
C ARG A 462 52.44 75.02 -63.60
N SER A 463 52.21 76.00 -64.50
CA SER A 463 52.79 77.34 -64.87
C SER A 463 51.66 78.34 -65.29
N SER A 464 51.73 79.40 -66.13
CA SER A 464 52.73 80.06 -67.05
C SER A 464 52.35 81.54 -67.34
N ASP A 465 53.18 82.26 -68.13
CA ASP A 465 53.03 83.68 -68.58
C ASP A 465 52.09 83.91 -69.80
N ASP A 466 51.71 85.17 -70.10
CA ASP A 466 52.18 85.90 -71.32
C ASP A 466 51.88 87.43 -71.28
N THR A 467 52.28 88.13 -72.35
CA THR A 467 52.69 89.54 -72.48
C THR A 467 51.61 90.53 -73.01
N SER A 468 51.98 91.82 -73.09
CA SER A 468 51.20 92.90 -73.74
C SER A 468 52.16 93.96 -74.31
N ASP A 469 51.97 94.38 -75.56
CA ASP A 469 52.84 95.35 -76.26
C ASP A 469 52.09 96.08 -77.41
N GLY A 470 52.59 97.25 -77.82
CA GLY A 470 52.30 97.88 -79.11
C GLY A 470 51.05 98.77 -79.26
N GLN A 471 51.20 100.07 -79.01
CA GLN A 471 50.50 101.13 -79.77
C GLN A 471 51.51 102.18 -80.25
N MET A 472 51.38 102.64 -81.50
CA MET A 472 52.02 103.84 -82.03
C MET A 472 51.02 104.58 -82.92
N ASP A 473 50.98 105.91 -82.80
CA ASP A 473 50.13 106.77 -83.62
C ASP A 473 50.93 107.39 -84.80
N GLU A 474 50.32 107.45 -85.98
CA GLU A 474 50.85 108.20 -87.13
C GLU A 474 50.36 109.66 -87.11
N GLN A 475 51.25 110.65 -87.22
CA GLN A 475 50.84 112.06 -87.37
C GLN A 475 51.81 112.95 -88.17
N GLU A 476 52.11 112.60 -89.43
CA GLU A 476 52.71 113.56 -90.39
C GLU A 476 52.10 113.45 -91.79
N LEU A 477 51.19 114.37 -92.15
CA LEU A 477 51.27 115.22 -93.35
C LEU A 477 50.00 116.08 -93.52
N ASN A 478 50.13 117.42 -93.50
CA ASN A 478 49.23 118.30 -94.26
C ASN A 478 49.85 119.70 -94.47
N GLU A 479 50.26 120.01 -95.69
CA GLU A 479 50.00 121.25 -96.45
C GLU A 479 51.05 121.49 -97.57
N PRO A 480 50.64 121.53 -98.85
CA PRO A 480 51.45 122.03 -99.96
C PRO A 480 51.15 123.52 -100.27
N GLN A 481 51.69 124.03 -101.39
CA GLN A 481 51.42 125.35 -102.02
C GLN A 481 52.25 126.57 -101.58
N ASN A 482 53.56 126.60 -101.93
CA ASN A 482 54.20 127.89 -102.29
C ASN A 482 55.50 127.78 -103.14
N ARG A 483 55.40 127.23 -104.37
CA ARG A 483 56.52 127.20 -105.35
C ARG A 483 56.12 127.51 -106.80
N VAL A 484 55.06 128.29 -107.02
CA VAL A 484 54.61 128.74 -108.36
C VAL A 484 54.62 130.27 -108.51
N ALA A 485 54.98 131.01 -107.45
CA ALA A 485 55.07 132.48 -107.45
C ALA A 485 56.40 133.04 -107.99
N LEU A 486 57.29 132.20 -108.54
CA LEU A 486 58.67 132.55 -108.92
C LEU A 486 59.03 132.23 -110.38
N LEU A 487 58.03 132.14 -111.27
CA LEU A 487 58.20 132.03 -112.73
C LEU A 487 57.30 133.04 -113.47
N LYS A 488 57.48 134.34 -113.15
CA LYS A 488 56.78 135.43 -113.85
C LYS A 488 57.65 136.66 -114.17
N ASP A 489 58.84 136.78 -113.57
CA ASP A 489 59.68 137.99 -113.63
C ASP A 489 60.83 137.95 -114.65
N GLU A 490 61.08 136.83 -115.33
CA GLU A 490 62.17 136.71 -116.32
C GLU A 490 61.76 136.93 -117.79
N LEU A 491 60.47 137.15 -118.07
CA LEU A 491 59.95 137.38 -119.44
C LEU A 491 59.77 138.86 -119.81
N GLN A 492 60.65 139.75 -119.32
CA GLN A 492 60.75 141.15 -119.77
C GLN A 492 62.20 141.60 -120.02
N ARG A 493 62.89 140.96 -120.98
CA ARG A 493 64.06 141.59 -121.62
C ARG A 493 64.35 141.07 -123.04
N ALA A 494 63.42 141.32 -123.97
CA ALA A 494 63.65 141.14 -125.39
C ALA A 494 63.33 142.44 -126.16
N ASN A 495 64.37 143.22 -126.47
CA ASN A 495 64.33 144.15 -127.61
C ASN A 495 65.03 143.46 -128.77
N LEU A 496 64.30 143.10 -129.83
CA LEU A 496 64.78 143.05 -131.22
C LEU A 496 63.59 142.86 -132.18
N GLU A 497 63.77 143.30 -133.42
CA GLU A 497 62.74 143.60 -134.41
C GLU A 497 62.05 142.35 -135.05
N PRO A 498 60.86 142.50 -135.67
CA PRO A 498 60.07 141.38 -136.15
C PRO A 498 60.55 140.82 -137.51
N GLY A 499 60.84 139.51 -137.54
CA GLY A 499 61.10 138.75 -138.76
C GLY A 499 60.76 137.26 -138.65
N ASP A 500 61.20 136.60 -137.58
CA ASP A 500 61.21 135.12 -137.49
C ASP A 500 59.94 134.46 -136.92
N THR A 501 58.84 135.20 -136.80
CA THR A 501 57.66 134.76 -136.01
C THR A 501 56.94 133.52 -136.55
N GLU A 502 56.82 133.34 -137.87
CA GLU A 502 56.05 132.21 -138.44
C GLU A 502 56.71 130.84 -138.21
N GLN A 503 58.05 130.74 -138.26
CA GLN A 503 58.75 129.48 -138.03
C GLN A 503 58.65 129.05 -136.56
N VAL A 504 58.73 130.01 -135.63
CA VAL A 504 58.52 129.79 -134.20
C VAL A 504 57.08 129.33 -133.94
N ILE A 505 56.08 129.95 -134.57
CA ILE A 505 54.67 129.53 -134.46
C ILE A 505 54.50 128.07 -134.94
N HIS A 506 55.04 127.68 -136.09
CA HIS A 506 54.93 126.30 -136.58
C HIS A 506 55.69 125.27 -135.73
N HIS A 507 56.82 125.64 -135.13
CA HIS A 507 57.54 124.79 -134.18
C HIS A 507 56.73 124.56 -132.90
N LEU A 508 56.23 125.64 -132.29
CA LEU A 508 55.40 125.60 -131.08
C LEU A 508 54.08 124.84 -131.32
N HIS A 509 53.48 124.94 -132.51
CA HIS A 509 52.25 124.22 -132.83
C HIS A 509 52.47 122.70 -132.94
N ARG A 510 53.67 122.27 -133.34
CA ARG A 510 54.04 120.85 -133.34
C ARG A 510 54.30 120.35 -131.92
N GLU A 511 55.09 121.09 -131.14
CA GLU A 511 55.35 120.75 -129.73
C GLU A 511 54.05 120.72 -128.91
N LEU A 512 53.08 121.60 -129.20
CA LEU A 512 51.75 121.58 -128.60
C LEU A 512 50.98 120.30 -128.94
N LEU A 513 51.03 119.83 -130.19
CA LEU A 513 50.38 118.58 -130.62
C LEU A 513 51.06 117.35 -130.01
N GLU A 514 52.40 117.29 -130.02
CA GLU A 514 53.17 116.21 -129.40
C GLU A 514 52.94 116.18 -127.88
N ALA A 515 52.91 117.33 -127.21
CA ALA A 515 52.54 117.44 -125.80
C ALA A 515 51.07 117.06 -125.54
N GLN A 516 50.15 117.32 -126.48
CA GLN A 516 48.74 116.94 -126.36
C GLN A 516 48.53 115.43 -126.58
N GLU A 517 49.28 114.78 -127.47
CA GLU A 517 49.30 113.33 -127.61
C GLU A 517 49.94 112.64 -126.39
N LEU A 518 51.01 113.20 -125.83
CA LEU A 518 51.59 112.75 -124.56
C LEU A 518 50.62 112.95 -123.39
N ALA A 519 49.86 114.05 -123.35
CA ALA A 519 48.82 114.27 -122.34
C ALA A 519 47.63 113.31 -122.51
N ASN A 520 47.22 113.02 -123.76
CA ASN A 520 46.14 112.07 -124.05
C ASN A 520 46.54 110.63 -123.69
N THR A 521 47.75 110.19 -124.04
CA THR A 521 48.26 108.86 -123.67
C THR A 521 48.56 108.76 -122.18
N GLY A 522 49.00 109.83 -121.52
CA GLY A 522 49.09 109.93 -120.06
C GLY A 522 47.72 109.77 -119.40
N LYS A 523 46.72 110.51 -119.88
CA LYS A 523 45.32 110.41 -119.42
C LYS A 523 44.74 109.00 -119.61
N GLN A 524 45.01 108.35 -120.74
CA GLN A 524 44.57 106.97 -120.97
C GLN A 524 45.23 106.00 -119.99
N LYS A 525 46.56 106.10 -119.75
CA LYS A 525 47.26 105.31 -118.73
C LYS A 525 46.70 105.56 -117.32
N CYS A 526 46.30 106.78 -116.98
CA CYS A 526 45.63 107.07 -115.71
C CYS A 526 44.25 106.37 -115.61
N LEU A 527 43.48 106.30 -116.70
CA LEU A 527 42.20 105.57 -116.73
C LEU A 527 42.40 104.05 -116.64
N GLU A 528 43.41 103.51 -117.32
CA GLU A 528 43.78 102.09 -117.26
C GLU A 528 44.26 101.70 -115.84
N LEU A 529 45.12 102.51 -115.22
CA LEU A 529 45.53 102.33 -113.83
C LEU A 529 44.37 102.50 -112.84
N GLN A 530 43.44 103.43 -113.08
CA GLN A 530 42.23 103.55 -112.26
C GLN A 530 41.34 102.30 -112.39
N ALA A 531 41.17 101.76 -113.60
CA ALA A 531 40.39 100.54 -113.82
C ALA A 531 41.00 99.33 -113.10
N LEU A 532 42.32 99.15 -113.19
CA LEU A 532 43.05 98.09 -112.46
C LEU A 532 42.97 98.28 -110.94
N LEU A 533 43.12 99.50 -110.43
CA LEU A 533 42.95 99.82 -109.02
C LEU A 533 41.51 99.56 -108.53
N GLU A 534 40.50 99.84 -109.36
CA GLU A 534 39.11 99.52 -109.07
C GLU A 534 38.83 98.01 -109.11
N GLU A 535 39.50 97.25 -109.98
CA GLU A 535 39.40 95.80 -110.05
C GLU A 535 40.08 95.12 -108.84
N GLU A 536 41.29 95.53 -108.48
CA GLU A 536 41.98 95.11 -107.25
C GLU A 536 41.16 95.44 -106.00
N ARG A 537 40.52 96.62 -105.95
CA ARG A 537 39.59 96.99 -104.89
C ARG A 537 38.31 96.16 -104.89
N ARG A 538 37.89 95.56 -106.02
CA ARG A 538 36.73 94.64 -106.08
C ARG A 538 37.13 93.24 -105.61
N THR A 539 38.26 92.70 -106.07
CA THR A 539 38.73 91.37 -105.64
C THR A 539 39.11 91.34 -104.16
N ASN A 540 39.76 92.39 -103.64
CA ASN A 540 40.06 92.51 -102.21
C ASN A 540 38.77 92.61 -101.36
N ARG A 541 37.74 93.34 -101.82
CA ARG A 541 36.41 93.33 -101.17
C ARG A 541 35.76 91.95 -101.19
N GLN A 542 35.82 91.22 -102.30
CA GLN A 542 35.29 89.85 -102.38
C GLN A 542 36.03 88.91 -101.42
N GLN A 543 37.36 88.97 -101.37
CA GLN A 543 38.18 88.15 -100.47
C GLN A 543 37.95 88.49 -98.99
N THR A 544 37.77 89.76 -98.65
CA THR A 544 37.43 90.19 -97.27
C THR A 544 35.99 89.83 -96.90
N GLU A 545 35.04 89.89 -97.83
CA GLU A 545 33.69 89.36 -97.63
C GLU A 545 33.67 87.84 -97.44
N GLU A 546 34.41 87.08 -98.25
CA GLU A 546 34.46 85.62 -98.17
C GLU A 546 35.13 85.14 -96.88
N SER A 547 36.25 85.75 -96.50
CA SER A 547 36.88 85.48 -95.21
C SER A 547 36.00 85.92 -94.02
N ALA A 548 35.27 87.04 -94.11
CA ALA A 548 34.29 87.41 -93.10
C ALA A 548 33.13 86.39 -92.98
N LYS A 549 32.60 85.89 -94.11
CA LYS A 549 31.58 84.82 -94.14
C LYS A 549 32.13 83.53 -93.52
N GLN A 550 33.39 83.17 -93.79
CA GLN A 550 34.04 81.99 -93.21
C GLN A 550 34.30 82.15 -91.70
N ILE A 551 34.73 83.33 -91.25
CA ILE A 551 34.88 83.67 -89.83
C ILE A 551 33.53 83.59 -89.11
N GLN A 552 32.46 84.16 -89.67
CA GLN A 552 31.12 84.10 -89.10
C GLN A 552 30.59 82.65 -89.02
N PHE A 553 30.85 81.83 -90.03
CA PHE A 553 30.51 80.41 -90.02
C PHE A 553 31.24 79.65 -88.91
N LEU A 554 32.56 79.86 -88.78
CA LEU A 554 33.37 79.24 -87.71
C LEU A 554 32.97 79.74 -86.32
N GLN A 555 32.66 81.02 -86.15
CA GLN A 555 32.10 81.57 -84.91
C GLN A 555 30.75 80.92 -84.54
N THR A 556 29.88 80.71 -85.53
CA THR A 556 28.57 80.04 -85.33
C THR A 556 28.77 78.56 -84.93
N GLN A 557 29.71 77.85 -85.56
CA GLN A 557 30.06 76.48 -85.17
C GLN A 557 30.68 76.41 -83.77
N LEU A 558 31.53 77.36 -83.40
CA LEU A 558 32.18 77.42 -82.10
C LEU A 558 31.17 77.74 -80.99
N GLN A 559 30.25 78.69 -81.21
CA GLN A 559 29.12 78.97 -80.32
C GLN A 559 28.22 77.75 -80.13
N LYS A 560 27.91 77.02 -81.22
CA LYS A 560 27.15 75.77 -81.11
C LYS A 560 27.92 74.73 -80.28
N LEU A 561 29.21 74.54 -80.53
CA LEU A 561 30.02 73.58 -79.78
C LEU A 561 30.12 73.95 -78.29
N GLN A 562 30.17 75.24 -77.96
CA GLN A 562 30.09 75.72 -76.57
C GLN A 562 28.76 75.33 -75.92
N ALA A 563 27.62 75.60 -76.59
CA ALA A 563 26.30 75.24 -76.09
C ALA A 563 26.11 73.71 -75.95
N ASP A 564 26.57 72.92 -76.93
CA ASP A 564 26.55 71.45 -76.89
C ASP A 564 27.43 70.92 -75.73
N MET A 565 28.58 71.55 -75.45
CA MET A 565 29.45 71.22 -74.32
C MET A 565 28.87 71.63 -72.95
N GLU A 566 28.15 72.75 -72.89
CA GLU A 566 27.48 73.22 -71.66
C GLU A 566 26.29 72.33 -71.32
N ALA A 567 25.43 72.00 -72.28
CA ALA A 567 24.34 71.06 -72.11
C ALA A 567 24.83 69.65 -71.68
N LEU A 568 25.97 69.19 -72.21
CA LEU A 568 26.58 67.92 -71.79
C LEU A 568 27.15 67.97 -70.37
N ARG A 569 27.66 69.13 -69.92
CA ARG A 569 28.10 69.34 -68.52
C ARG A 569 26.90 69.34 -67.58
N GLU A 570 25.85 70.09 -67.90
CA GLU A 570 24.62 70.16 -67.11
C GLU A 570 23.96 68.78 -67.00
N HIS A 571 23.79 68.05 -68.11
CA HIS A 571 23.25 66.69 -68.10
C HIS A 571 24.09 65.73 -67.23
N ARG A 572 25.43 65.83 -67.28
CA ARG A 572 26.32 65.06 -66.41
C ARG A 572 26.15 65.44 -64.93
N GLU A 573 26.02 66.73 -64.61
CA GLU A 573 25.86 67.20 -63.23
C GLU A 573 24.49 66.82 -62.64
N ASN A 574 23.43 66.90 -63.45
CA ASN A 574 22.09 66.41 -63.12
C ASN A 574 22.07 64.87 -62.91
N THR A 575 22.84 64.12 -63.70
CA THR A 575 23.02 62.67 -63.50
C THR A 575 23.80 62.36 -62.20
N ILE A 576 24.80 63.18 -61.87
CA ILE A 576 25.61 63.02 -60.65
C ILE A 576 24.83 63.44 -59.38
N SER A 577 23.87 64.37 -59.47
CA SER A 577 22.97 64.70 -58.34
C SER A 577 21.93 63.60 -58.13
N SER A 578 21.20 63.16 -59.16
CA SER A 578 20.23 62.05 -59.07
C SER A 578 20.87 60.80 -58.43
N THR A 579 22.00 60.34 -58.98
CA THR A 579 22.70 59.15 -58.46
C THR A 579 23.30 59.32 -57.06
N ARG A 580 23.49 60.56 -56.57
CA ARG A 580 23.83 60.83 -55.17
C ARG A 580 22.61 60.80 -54.27
N GLU A 581 21.49 61.37 -54.69
CA GLU A 581 20.22 61.36 -53.94
C GLU A 581 19.69 59.94 -53.79
N GLU A 582 19.72 59.14 -54.86
CA GLU A 582 19.46 57.69 -54.85
C GLU A 582 20.37 56.94 -53.87
N LEU A 583 21.68 57.26 -53.87
CA LEU A 583 22.65 56.66 -52.95
C LEU A 583 22.40 57.06 -51.48
N TYR A 584 21.97 58.29 -51.22
CA TYR A 584 21.60 58.73 -49.88
C TYR A 584 20.31 58.04 -49.38
N SER A 585 19.27 57.91 -50.23
CA SER A 585 18.05 57.15 -49.90
C SER A 585 18.40 55.70 -49.56
N ALA A 586 19.20 55.04 -50.40
CA ALA A 586 19.64 53.66 -50.15
C ALA A 586 20.48 53.51 -48.86
N GLN A 587 21.26 54.53 -48.48
CA GLN A 587 22.00 54.54 -47.20
C GLN A 587 21.07 54.72 -46.00
N GLU A 588 20.04 55.57 -46.10
CA GLU A 588 19.03 55.75 -45.04
C GLU A 588 18.16 54.48 -44.88
N GLU A 589 17.71 53.87 -45.97
CA GLU A 589 17.02 52.57 -45.96
C GLU A 589 17.85 51.48 -45.28
N VAL A 590 19.15 51.38 -45.62
CA VAL A 590 20.07 50.42 -44.97
C VAL A 590 20.26 50.71 -43.48
N LEU A 591 20.23 51.99 -43.05
CA LEU A 591 20.30 52.35 -41.63
C LEU A 591 19.01 51.96 -40.88
N VAL A 592 17.84 52.25 -41.46
CA VAL A 592 16.53 51.86 -40.91
C VAL A 592 16.41 50.33 -40.80
N LEU A 593 16.83 49.59 -41.83
CA LEU A 593 16.84 48.12 -41.83
C LEU A 593 17.80 47.54 -40.79
N ARG A 594 18.96 48.17 -40.55
CA ARG A 594 19.88 47.79 -39.47
C ARG A 594 19.24 47.97 -38.09
N HIS A 595 18.65 49.13 -37.81
CA HIS A 595 17.99 49.37 -36.52
C HIS A 595 16.75 48.47 -36.31
N ALA A 596 16.00 48.15 -37.37
CA ALA A 596 14.92 47.17 -37.30
C ALA A 596 15.44 45.74 -37.01
N MET A 597 16.57 45.35 -37.60
CA MET A 597 17.23 44.06 -37.31
C MET A 597 17.79 44.01 -35.88
N GLU A 598 18.41 45.09 -35.40
CA GLU A 598 18.91 45.23 -34.03
C GLU A 598 17.77 45.15 -33.00
N ALA A 599 16.66 45.84 -33.24
CA ALA A 599 15.47 45.77 -32.39
C ALA A 599 14.87 44.36 -32.36
N ALA A 600 14.68 43.72 -33.52
CA ALA A 600 14.15 42.36 -33.62
C ALA A 600 15.09 41.30 -32.98
N ASN A 601 16.40 41.53 -32.98
CA ASN A 601 17.35 40.68 -32.26
C ASN A 601 17.29 40.91 -30.75
N ALA A 602 17.19 42.15 -30.29
CA ALA A 602 16.98 42.48 -28.88
C ALA A 602 15.61 42.01 -28.33
N GLU A 603 14.61 41.78 -29.20
CA GLU A 603 13.37 41.07 -28.87
C GLU A 603 13.63 39.58 -28.69
N ARG A 604 14.26 38.91 -29.67
CA ARG A 604 14.61 37.49 -29.58
C ARG A 604 15.48 37.17 -28.36
N GLU A 605 16.45 38.01 -28.02
CA GLU A 605 17.30 37.82 -26.84
C GLU A 605 16.51 37.92 -25.53
N ARG A 606 15.52 38.82 -25.45
CA ARG A 606 14.60 38.90 -24.31
C ARG A 606 13.70 37.67 -24.21
N ASP A 607 13.13 37.22 -25.32
CA ASP A 607 12.27 36.04 -25.37
C ASP A 607 13.05 34.77 -25.00
N ILE A 608 14.29 34.63 -25.49
CA ILE A 608 15.21 33.55 -25.10
C ILE A 608 15.53 33.61 -23.60
N ALA A 609 15.79 34.80 -23.03
CA ALA A 609 16.06 34.94 -21.60
C ALA A 609 14.83 34.58 -20.73
N ILE A 610 13.62 34.92 -21.17
CA ILE A 610 12.36 34.51 -20.52
C ILE A 610 12.20 32.99 -20.58
N LEU A 611 12.34 32.39 -21.77
CA LEU A 611 12.23 30.93 -21.95
C LEU A 611 13.29 30.15 -21.16
N GLN A 612 14.51 30.68 -21.03
CA GLN A 612 15.55 30.12 -20.16
C GLN A 612 15.17 30.20 -18.67
N SER A 613 14.57 31.32 -18.24
CA SER A 613 14.06 31.46 -16.88
C SER A 613 12.93 30.47 -16.60
N ASP A 614 11.96 30.37 -17.51
CA ASP A 614 10.80 29.48 -17.37
C ASP A 614 11.25 28.02 -17.33
N LEU A 615 12.16 27.61 -18.23
CA LEU A 615 12.80 26.28 -18.20
C LEU A 615 13.51 26.02 -16.85
N GLY A 616 14.17 27.05 -16.29
CA GLY A 616 14.76 26.99 -14.95
C GLY A 616 13.73 26.78 -13.83
N THR A 617 12.55 27.39 -13.92
CA THR A 617 11.46 27.16 -12.95
C THR A 617 10.85 25.76 -13.08
N VAL A 618 10.56 25.30 -14.29
CA VAL A 618 9.96 23.99 -14.56
C VAL A 618 10.92 22.85 -14.17
N THR A 619 12.22 22.99 -14.45
CA THR A 619 13.22 22.00 -14.00
C THR A 619 13.35 21.97 -12.47
N ALA A 620 13.31 23.13 -11.80
CA ALA A 620 13.29 23.18 -10.33
C ALA A 620 12.01 22.59 -9.72
N GLU A 621 10.86 22.73 -10.37
CA GLU A 621 9.61 22.08 -9.94
C GLU A 621 9.64 20.57 -10.17
N LEU A 622 10.11 20.11 -11.32
CA LEU A 622 10.27 18.69 -11.63
C LEU A 622 11.20 17.99 -10.62
N GLU A 623 12.27 18.68 -10.19
CA GLU A 623 13.18 18.15 -9.17
C GLU A 623 12.56 18.15 -7.76
N ARG A 624 11.72 19.13 -7.41
CA ARG A 624 10.88 19.07 -6.19
C ARG A 624 9.91 17.88 -6.24
N TRP A 625 9.28 17.61 -7.39
CA TRP A 625 8.36 16.47 -7.54
C TRP A 625 9.09 15.14 -7.40
N ARG A 626 10.30 14.98 -7.95
CA ARG A 626 11.17 13.82 -7.69
C ARG A 626 11.50 13.65 -6.20
N GLN A 627 11.84 14.73 -5.51
CA GLN A 627 12.13 14.71 -4.07
C GLN A 627 10.90 14.46 -3.19
N MET A 628 9.69 14.65 -3.70
CA MET A 628 8.45 14.23 -3.03
C MET A 628 8.10 12.78 -3.36
N ALA A 629 8.30 12.33 -4.60
CA ALA A 629 8.12 10.93 -5.00
C ALA A 629 9.00 9.98 -4.18
N THR A 630 10.31 10.28 -4.02
CA THR A 630 11.22 9.45 -3.22
C THR A 630 10.89 9.42 -1.73
N LYS A 631 10.26 10.47 -1.18
CA LYS A 631 9.72 10.45 0.19
C LYS A 631 8.50 9.53 0.30
N TYR A 632 7.57 9.59 -0.65
CA TYR A 632 6.42 8.68 -0.68
C TYR A 632 6.86 7.23 -0.91
N GLU A 633 7.90 6.97 -1.71
CA GLU A 633 8.52 5.64 -1.83
C GLU A 633 9.09 5.16 -0.48
N GLN A 634 9.79 6.02 0.27
CA GLN A 634 10.29 5.69 1.61
C GLN A 634 9.16 5.42 2.60
N GLU A 635 8.09 6.22 2.57
CA GLU A 635 6.90 6.04 3.40
C GLU A 635 6.14 4.75 3.06
N ILE A 636 5.95 4.44 1.78
CA ILE A 636 5.37 3.18 1.31
C ILE A 636 6.21 1.98 1.78
N ASN A 637 7.54 2.04 1.67
CA ASN A 637 8.42 0.98 2.16
C ASN A 637 8.36 0.83 3.70
N PHE A 638 8.25 1.92 4.44
CA PHE A 638 8.04 1.90 5.89
C PHE A 638 6.69 1.26 6.26
N LEU A 639 5.60 1.68 5.60
CA LEU A 639 4.27 1.10 5.81
C LEU A 639 4.22 -0.39 5.44
N GLN A 640 4.87 -0.81 4.34
CA GLN A 640 4.97 -2.23 3.97
C GLN A 640 5.75 -3.06 5.00
N THR A 641 6.83 -2.54 5.56
CA THR A 641 7.59 -3.26 6.61
C THR A 641 6.83 -3.31 7.92
N SER A 642 6.13 -2.24 8.30
CA SER A 642 5.22 -2.22 9.45
C SER A 642 4.06 -3.21 9.29
N PHE A 643 3.42 -3.28 8.11
CA PHE A 643 2.33 -4.22 7.83
C PHE A 643 2.81 -5.69 7.87
N LYS A 644 4.02 -5.97 7.36
CA LYS A 644 4.64 -7.30 7.49
C LYS A 644 4.88 -7.68 8.95
N GLN A 645 5.35 -6.75 9.79
CA GLN A 645 5.48 -6.98 11.24
C GLN A 645 4.11 -7.21 11.89
N GLN A 646 3.08 -6.44 11.53
CA GLN A 646 1.73 -6.58 12.06
C GLN A 646 1.12 -7.95 11.72
N GLY A 647 1.29 -8.45 10.50
CA GLY A 647 0.88 -9.81 10.11
C GLY A 647 1.60 -10.89 10.94
N LEU A 648 2.90 -10.74 11.17
CA LEU A 648 3.70 -11.66 11.98
C LEU A 648 3.32 -11.63 13.48
N HIS A 649 2.79 -10.49 13.96
CA HIS A 649 2.17 -10.40 15.29
C HIS A 649 0.78 -11.06 15.34
N GLN A 650 -0.03 -10.94 14.28
CA GLN A 650 -1.34 -11.62 14.17
C GLN A 650 -1.19 -13.14 14.11
N GLU A 651 -0.21 -13.65 13.36
CA GLU A 651 0.09 -15.08 13.27
C GLU A 651 0.49 -15.66 14.65
N LYS A 652 1.36 -14.96 15.38
CA LYS A 652 1.73 -15.33 16.76
C LYS A 652 0.56 -15.26 17.74
N ALA A 653 -0.34 -14.29 17.59
CA ALA A 653 -1.54 -14.20 18.40
C ALA A 653 -2.49 -15.39 18.13
N ALA A 654 -2.64 -15.81 16.87
CA ALA A 654 -3.44 -16.98 16.49
C ALA A 654 -2.81 -18.29 17.01
N GLN A 655 -1.49 -18.44 16.96
CA GLN A 655 -0.76 -19.58 17.54
C GLN A 655 -1.01 -19.68 19.05
N LEU A 656 -0.77 -18.58 19.80
CA LEU A 656 -0.98 -18.53 21.25
C LEU A 656 -2.45 -18.74 21.64
N GLN A 657 -3.42 -18.30 20.81
CA GLN A 657 -4.83 -18.59 21.05
C GLN A 657 -5.15 -20.09 20.83
N GLY A 658 -4.57 -20.72 19.81
CA GLY A 658 -4.69 -22.18 19.60
C GLY A 658 -4.12 -22.99 20.77
N GLU A 659 -2.95 -22.59 21.30
CA GLU A 659 -2.36 -23.18 22.51
C GLU A 659 -3.23 -22.99 23.75
N LEU A 660 -3.91 -21.83 23.88
CA LEU A 660 -4.83 -21.56 24.99
C LEU A 660 -6.10 -22.40 24.88
N GLU A 661 -6.62 -22.60 23.66
CA GLU A 661 -7.78 -23.45 23.39
C GLU A 661 -7.49 -24.94 23.64
N THR A 662 -6.30 -25.45 23.31
CA THR A 662 -5.90 -26.83 23.65
C THR A 662 -5.71 -27.02 25.15
N LEU A 663 -5.00 -26.11 25.83
CA LEU A 663 -4.85 -26.14 27.29
C LEU A 663 -6.20 -26.05 28.03
N GLN A 664 -7.14 -25.25 27.51
CA GLN A 664 -8.50 -25.17 28.06
C GLN A 664 -9.28 -26.48 27.87
N MET A 665 -9.11 -27.16 26.73
CA MET A 665 -9.67 -28.49 26.50
C MET A 665 -9.06 -29.56 27.42
N GLU A 666 -7.75 -29.55 27.65
CA GLU A 666 -7.06 -30.43 28.61
C GLU A 666 -7.57 -30.20 30.04
N CYS A 667 -7.64 -28.94 30.49
CA CYS A 667 -8.21 -28.58 31.79
C CYS A 667 -9.65 -29.08 31.94
N SER A 668 -10.48 -28.97 30.89
CA SER A 668 -11.86 -29.50 30.90
C SER A 668 -11.89 -31.03 31.04
N SER A 669 -10.87 -31.73 30.54
CA SER A 669 -10.78 -33.19 30.61
C SER A 669 -10.31 -33.66 31.97
N LEU A 670 -9.25 -33.04 32.51
CA LEU A 670 -8.78 -33.27 33.87
C LEU A 670 -9.86 -32.93 34.91
N GLN A 671 -10.68 -31.89 34.67
CA GLN A 671 -11.82 -31.59 35.54
C GLN A 671 -12.90 -32.68 35.49
N ARG A 672 -13.29 -33.16 34.30
CA ARG A 672 -14.23 -34.29 34.15
C ARG A 672 -13.71 -35.57 34.82
N GLU A 673 -12.41 -35.83 34.72
CA GLU A 673 -11.75 -36.96 35.39
C GLU A 673 -11.75 -36.81 36.91
N CYS A 674 -11.45 -35.61 37.43
CA CYS A 674 -11.57 -35.29 38.86
C CYS A 674 -13.01 -35.44 39.38
N GLU A 675 -14.01 -35.09 38.59
CA GLU A 675 -15.43 -35.27 38.92
C GLU A 675 -15.83 -36.75 38.89
N GLY A 676 -15.32 -37.52 37.92
CA GLY A 676 -15.42 -38.98 37.87
C GLY A 676 -14.86 -39.63 39.14
N LEU A 677 -13.59 -39.39 39.46
CA LEU A 677 -12.92 -39.92 40.66
C LEU A 677 -13.62 -39.50 41.97
N ARG A 678 -14.20 -38.30 42.04
CA ARG A 678 -15.05 -37.89 43.18
C ARG A 678 -16.33 -38.72 43.26
N SER A 679 -16.99 -39.00 42.14
CA SER A 679 -18.19 -39.84 42.11
C SER A 679 -17.89 -41.30 42.48
N GLU A 680 -16.76 -41.85 42.03
CA GLU A 680 -16.30 -43.18 42.41
C GLU A 680 -16.00 -43.27 43.90
N LYS A 681 -15.27 -42.28 44.45
CA LYS A 681 -15.01 -42.16 45.90
C LYS A 681 -16.30 -42.11 46.72
N LEU A 682 -17.32 -41.37 46.28
CA LEU A 682 -18.64 -41.36 46.93
C LEU A 682 -19.30 -42.75 46.87
N SER A 683 -19.28 -43.42 45.71
CA SER A 683 -19.81 -44.78 45.57
C SER A 683 -19.10 -45.81 46.46
N LEU A 684 -17.79 -45.63 46.68
CA LEU A 684 -16.98 -46.49 47.56
C LEU A 684 -17.28 -46.22 49.03
N LEU A 685 -17.52 -44.96 49.42
CA LEU A 685 -17.98 -44.62 50.77
C LEU A 685 -19.38 -45.18 51.06
N GLU A 686 -20.32 -45.14 50.11
CA GLU A 686 -21.63 -45.79 50.26
C GLU A 686 -21.56 -47.31 50.36
N LYS A 687 -20.63 -47.95 49.62
CA LYS A 687 -20.38 -49.40 49.72
C LYS A 687 -19.78 -49.74 51.08
N LEU A 688 -18.84 -48.91 51.57
CA LEU A 688 -18.20 -49.09 52.87
C LEU A 688 -19.22 -48.95 54.01
N GLN A 689 -20.07 -47.92 53.99
CA GLN A 689 -21.17 -47.78 54.96
C GLN A 689 -22.19 -48.94 54.92
N ARG A 690 -22.46 -49.51 53.73
CA ARG A 690 -23.30 -50.71 53.60
C ARG A 690 -22.63 -51.93 54.24
N LEU A 691 -21.32 -52.13 54.01
CA LEU A 691 -20.55 -53.20 54.64
C LEU A 691 -20.42 -53.03 56.16
N GLU A 692 -20.33 -51.79 56.67
CA GLU A 692 -20.38 -51.50 58.11
C GLU A 692 -21.75 -51.87 58.71
N LEU A 693 -22.85 -51.50 58.06
CA LEU A 693 -24.21 -51.89 58.46
C LEU A 693 -24.44 -53.41 58.42
N GLU A 694 -23.95 -54.10 57.39
CA GLU A 694 -24.00 -55.56 57.28
C GLU A 694 -23.14 -56.24 58.36
N LEU A 695 -21.95 -55.69 58.67
CA LEU A 695 -21.07 -56.17 59.73
C LEU A 695 -21.70 -55.99 61.12
N ASP A 696 -22.31 -54.84 61.42
CA ASP A 696 -22.97 -54.60 62.69
C ASP A 696 -24.27 -55.39 62.84
N SER A 697 -25.02 -55.59 61.75
CA SER A 697 -26.13 -56.57 61.72
C SER A 697 -25.64 -58.00 62.00
N SER A 698 -24.52 -58.42 61.39
CA SER A 698 -23.91 -59.73 61.63
C SER A 698 -23.39 -59.89 63.07
N ARG A 699 -22.79 -58.85 63.65
CA ARG A 699 -22.42 -58.78 65.07
C ARG A 699 -23.63 -58.88 65.98
N GLN A 700 -24.73 -58.19 65.67
CA GLN A 700 -25.97 -58.24 66.46
C GLN A 700 -26.65 -59.61 66.38
N GLN A 701 -26.65 -60.25 65.20
CA GLN A 701 -27.07 -61.65 65.04
C GLN A 701 -26.18 -62.59 65.85
N SER A 702 -24.87 -62.43 65.78
CA SER A 702 -23.89 -63.23 66.54
C SER A 702 -24.11 -63.09 68.05
N ALA A 703 -24.28 -61.87 68.58
CA ALA A 703 -24.58 -61.62 69.98
C ALA A 703 -25.93 -62.22 70.41
N THR A 704 -26.95 -62.17 69.54
CA THR A 704 -28.26 -62.81 69.78
C THR A 704 -28.11 -64.33 69.85
N LEU A 705 -27.29 -64.93 68.99
CA LEU A 705 -26.96 -66.36 69.03
C LEU A 705 -26.20 -66.71 70.31
N THR A 706 -25.19 -65.92 70.73
CA THR A 706 -24.50 -66.09 72.02
C THR A 706 -25.49 -66.08 73.19
N CYS A 707 -26.37 -65.09 73.30
CA CYS A 707 -27.38 -65.05 74.37
C CYS A 707 -28.35 -66.25 74.33
N SER A 708 -28.64 -66.80 73.15
CA SER A 708 -29.43 -68.04 73.03
C SER A 708 -28.65 -69.29 73.45
N LEU A 709 -27.33 -69.29 73.27
CA LEU A 709 -26.40 -70.36 73.65
C LEU A 709 -26.17 -70.33 75.17
N ASP A 710 -25.94 -69.17 75.78
CA ASP A 710 -25.90 -68.96 77.23
C ASP A 710 -27.19 -69.46 77.90
N ALA A 711 -28.35 -69.20 77.28
CA ALA A 711 -29.65 -69.68 77.76
C ALA A 711 -29.78 -71.21 77.66
N LEU A 712 -29.27 -71.81 76.57
CA LEU A 712 -29.25 -73.26 76.40
C LEU A 712 -28.32 -73.94 77.41
N GLU A 713 -27.08 -73.45 77.59
CA GLU A 713 -26.14 -73.92 78.61
C GLU A 713 -26.74 -73.85 80.02
N LYS A 714 -27.44 -72.76 80.34
CA LYS A 714 -28.17 -72.65 81.60
C LYS A 714 -29.26 -73.72 81.75
N THR A 715 -30.05 -73.97 80.70
CA THR A 715 -31.05 -75.07 80.74
C THR A 715 -30.41 -76.46 80.81
N GLN A 716 -29.22 -76.65 80.24
CA GLN A 716 -28.45 -77.88 80.41
C GLN A 716 -28.00 -78.06 81.86
N GLY A 717 -27.45 -77.01 82.50
CA GLY A 717 -27.09 -77.04 83.92
C GLY A 717 -28.28 -77.31 84.85
N ASP A 718 -29.44 -76.72 84.57
CA ASP A 718 -30.70 -77.00 85.30
C ASP A 718 -31.16 -78.46 85.12
N LEU A 719 -30.92 -79.06 83.94
CA LEU A 719 -31.24 -80.47 83.65
C LEU A 719 -30.24 -81.43 84.32
N GLU A 720 -28.94 -81.15 84.26
CA GLU A 720 -27.89 -81.93 84.92
C GLU A 720 -28.09 -81.93 86.45
N THR A 721 -28.44 -80.78 87.03
CA THR A 721 -28.77 -80.66 88.46
C THR A 721 -29.98 -81.53 88.84
N LYS A 722 -31.03 -81.55 88.02
CA LYS A 722 -32.18 -82.47 88.21
C LYS A 722 -31.76 -83.93 88.09
N LEU A 723 -30.92 -84.27 87.12
CA LEU A 723 -30.42 -85.63 86.89
C LEU A 723 -29.58 -86.12 88.09
N GLY A 724 -28.80 -85.23 88.71
CA GLY A 724 -28.15 -85.46 90.00
C GLY A 724 -29.15 -85.78 91.11
N SER A 725 -30.15 -84.91 91.32
CA SER A 725 -31.16 -85.13 92.37
C SER A 725 -31.95 -86.45 92.22
N MET A 726 -32.26 -86.85 90.98
CA MET A 726 -32.89 -88.14 90.68
C MET A 726 -31.98 -89.33 91.01
N ARG A 727 -30.66 -89.20 90.76
CA ARG A 727 -29.66 -90.22 91.09
C ARG A 727 -29.51 -90.42 92.60
N ASP A 728 -29.51 -89.33 93.36
CA ASP A 728 -29.46 -89.37 94.82
C ASP A 728 -30.75 -89.94 95.43
N GLN A 729 -31.91 -89.61 94.84
CA GLN A 729 -33.19 -90.21 95.21
C GLN A 729 -33.16 -91.74 95.02
N HIS A 730 -32.68 -92.24 93.88
CA HIS A 730 -32.52 -93.67 93.63
C HIS A 730 -31.53 -94.34 94.60
N LEU A 731 -30.45 -93.66 95.00
CA LEU A 731 -29.51 -94.16 96.01
C LEU A 731 -30.16 -94.28 97.40
N GLN A 732 -30.96 -93.29 97.81
CA GLN A 732 -31.72 -93.37 99.06
C GLN A 732 -32.74 -94.51 99.05
N ASP A 733 -33.53 -94.65 97.99
CA ASP A 733 -34.55 -95.70 97.94
C ASP A 733 -33.95 -97.12 97.83
N ALA A 734 -32.81 -97.28 97.15
CA ALA A 734 -32.02 -98.51 97.20
C ALA A 734 -31.54 -98.85 98.62
N SER A 735 -31.15 -97.85 99.43
CA SER A 735 -30.73 -98.07 100.82
C SER A 735 -31.88 -98.50 101.76
N LYS A 736 -33.10 -98.00 101.52
CA LYS A 736 -34.32 -98.41 102.23
C LYS A 736 -34.67 -99.87 101.92
N LEU A 737 -34.66 -100.24 100.64
CA LEU A 737 -34.89 -101.63 100.21
C LEU A 737 -33.86 -102.59 100.83
N LYS A 738 -32.60 -102.17 100.92
CA LYS A 738 -31.52 -102.99 101.51
C LYS A 738 -31.67 -103.19 103.02
N THR A 739 -32.24 -102.23 103.74
CA THR A 739 -32.55 -102.37 105.18
C THR A 739 -33.81 -103.18 105.43
N GLN A 740 -34.83 -103.07 104.58
CA GLN A 740 -36.03 -103.94 104.62
C GLN A 740 -35.68 -105.41 104.36
N LEU A 741 -34.78 -105.70 103.41
CA LEU A 741 -34.31 -107.06 103.13
C LEU A 741 -33.63 -107.70 104.36
N ALA A 742 -32.74 -106.95 105.03
CA ALA A 742 -32.08 -107.42 106.24
C ALA A 742 -33.04 -107.70 107.42
N GLN A 743 -34.15 -106.95 107.51
CA GLN A 743 -35.22 -107.23 108.49
C GLN A 743 -35.98 -108.52 108.14
N ALA A 744 -36.21 -108.81 106.85
CA ALA A 744 -36.84 -110.05 106.42
C ALA A 744 -35.96 -111.29 106.70
N ASP A 745 -34.66 -111.21 106.39
CA ASP A 745 -33.69 -112.29 106.68
C ASP A 745 -33.53 -112.55 108.19
N SER A 746 -33.61 -111.51 109.02
CA SER A 746 -33.64 -111.65 110.48
C SER A 746 -34.91 -112.37 110.98
N HIS A 747 -36.03 -112.23 110.27
CA HIS A 747 -37.30 -112.83 110.67
C HIS A 747 -37.38 -114.31 110.28
N THR A 748 -36.93 -114.67 109.07
CA THR A 748 -36.87 -116.08 108.63
C THR A 748 -35.93 -116.91 109.49
N GLN A 749 -34.78 -116.37 109.93
CA GLN A 749 -33.87 -117.06 110.86
C GLN A 749 -34.52 -117.33 112.24
N SER A 750 -35.45 -116.49 112.70
CA SER A 750 -36.19 -116.73 113.95
C SER A 750 -37.18 -117.89 113.79
N LEU A 751 -37.98 -117.88 112.72
CA LEU A 751 -38.93 -118.95 112.40
C LEU A 751 -38.25 -120.31 112.16
N GLN A 752 -37.07 -120.32 111.53
CA GLN A 752 -36.26 -121.51 111.33
C GLN A 752 -35.94 -122.22 112.67
N LYS A 753 -35.64 -121.43 113.72
CA LYS A 753 -35.27 -121.94 115.03
C LYS A 753 -36.47 -122.48 115.82
N GLU A 754 -37.62 -121.79 115.75
CA GLU A 754 -38.88 -122.26 116.36
C GLU A 754 -39.36 -123.59 115.74
N TYR A 755 -39.11 -123.80 114.45
CA TYR A 755 -39.36 -125.07 113.77
C TYR A 755 -38.46 -126.20 114.32
N GLU A 756 -37.17 -125.97 114.52
CA GLU A 756 -36.25 -126.96 115.11
C GLU A 756 -36.64 -127.30 116.56
N ASP A 757 -36.95 -126.29 117.39
CA ASP A 757 -37.38 -126.51 118.78
C ASP A 757 -38.68 -127.34 118.86
N THR A 758 -39.68 -127.07 118.01
CA THR A 758 -40.92 -127.87 117.96
C THR A 758 -40.71 -129.28 117.44
N GLN A 759 -39.76 -129.49 116.52
CA GLN A 759 -39.40 -130.82 116.02
C GLN A 759 -38.78 -131.71 117.12
N THR A 760 -37.97 -131.15 118.03
CA THR A 760 -37.42 -131.93 119.17
C THR A 760 -38.50 -132.35 120.18
N GLN A 761 -39.48 -131.48 120.46
CA GLN A 761 -40.56 -131.77 121.40
C GLN A 761 -41.45 -132.93 120.93
N LEU A 762 -41.70 -133.04 119.63
CA LEU A 762 -42.44 -134.16 119.03
C LEU A 762 -41.73 -135.52 119.20
N LEU A 763 -40.40 -135.55 119.20
CA LEU A 763 -39.63 -136.79 119.39
C LEU A 763 -39.74 -137.32 120.83
N ASP A 764 -39.64 -136.44 121.84
CA ASP A 764 -39.79 -136.84 123.24
C ASP A 764 -41.22 -137.29 123.57
N LEU A 765 -42.24 -136.60 123.04
CA LEU A 765 -43.65 -137.02 123.12
C LEU A 765 -43.88 -138.42 122.54
N ARG A 766 -43.27 -138.72 121.38
CA ARG A 766 -43.34 -140.05 120.75
C ARG A 766 -42.71 -141.14 121.62
N GLN A 767 -41.54 -140.87 122.20
CA GLN A 767 -40.85 -141.82 123.09
C GLN A 767 -41.63 -142.08 124.39
N ARG A 768 -42.35 -141.07 124.93
CA ARG A 768 -43.24 -141.24 126.09
C ARG A 768 -44.44 -142.14 125.76
N TYR A 769 -45.03 -141.99 124.57
CA TYR A 769 -46.15 -142.81 124.12
C TYR A 769 -45.78 -144.30 124.02
N GLU A 770 -44.63 -144.62 123.43
CA GLU A 770 -44.15 -146.00 123.28
C GLU A 770 -43.96 -146.72 124.64
N ARG A 771 -43.46 -146.04 125.68
CA ARG A 771 -43.38 -146.62 127.04
C ARG A 771 -44.76 -147.00 127.60
N THR A 772 -45.74 -146.09 127.49
CA THR A 772 -47.11 -146.34 127.98
C THR A 772 -47.85 -147.44 127.21
N GLU A 773 -47.50 -147.68 125.94
CA GLU A 773 -48.01 -148.82 125.16
C GLU A 773 -47.39 -150.15 125.64
N GLN A 774 -46.11 -150.13 126.02
CA GLN A 774 -45.39 -151.29 126.56
C GLN A 774 -45.98 -151.75 127.92
N GLU A 775 -46.21 -150.80 128.83
CA GLU A 775 -46.81 -151.05 130.16
C GLU A 775 -48.23 -151.61 130.05
N LYS A 776 -49.03 -151.07 129.12
CA LYS A 776 -50.40 -151.52 128.84
C LYS A 776 -50.47 -152.98 128.38
N ARG A 777 -49.44 -153.46 127.65
CA ARG A 777 -49.34 -154.88 127.25
C ARG A 777 -49.02 -155.79 128.43
N SER A 778 -48.21 -155.34 129.39
CA SER A 778 -47.91 -156.10 130.62
C SER A 778 -49.17 -156.30 131.47
N MET A 779 -49.88 -155.21 131.79
CA MET A 779 -51.12 -155.22 132.58
C MET A 779 -52.21 -156.14 132.00
N ASN A 780 -52.28 -156.27 130.67
CA ASN A 780 -53.30 -157.08 130.00
C ASN A 780 -53.00 -158.59 130.04
N ALA A 781 -51.75 -158.99 130.24
CA ALA A 781 -51.37 -160.40 130.40
C ALA A 781 -51.76 -160.94 131.78
N GLU A 782 -51.53 -160.15 132.84
CA GLU A 782 -51.88 -160.50 134.23
C GLU A 782 -53.41 -160.64 134.41
N LEU A 783 -54.20 -159.84 133.68
CA LEU A 783 -55.66 -159.82 133.79
C LEU A 783 -56.34 -161.13 133.35
N GLU A 784 -55.88 -161.77 132.27
CA GLU A 784 -56.41 -163.06 131.84
C GLU A 784 -55.96 -164.21 132.76
N GLN A 785 -54.78 -164.11 133.37
CA GLN A 785 -54.27 -165.13 134.31
C GLN A 785 -55.10 -165.21 135.61
N CYS A 786 -55.74 -164.12 136.04
CA CYS A 786 -56.73 -164.13 137.13
C CYS A 786 -58.12 -164.66 136.70
N LYS A 787 -58.43 -164.68 135.40
CA LYS A 787 -59.79 -164.88 134.88
C LYS A 787 -60.19 -166.35 134.77
N VAL A 788 -59.23 -167.22 134.48
CA VAL A 788 -59.45 -168.68 134.31
C VAL A 788 -59.67 -169.39 135.64
N ASN A 789 -59.00 -168.95 136.71
CA ASN A 789 -58.99 -169.64 138.01
C ASN A 789 -60.26 -169.46 138.86
N LEU A 790 -61.28 -168.70 138.39
CA LEU A 790 -62.35 -168.17 139.25
C LEU A 790 -63.80 -168.53 138.84
N LYS A 791 -64.00 -169.52 137.95
CA LYS A 791 -65.36 -170.02 137.59
C LYS A 791 -65.47 -171.55 137.47
N LEU A 792 -64.75 -172.28 138.31
CA LEU A 792 -64.94 -173.72 138.51
C LEU A 792 -65.63 -173.94 139.87
N LEU A 793 -66.95 -174.18 139.84
CA LEU A 793 -67.89 -174.04 140.97
C LEU A 793 -68.18 -172.55 141.31
N GLN A 794 -69.34 -172.13 141.82
CA GLN A 794 -70.55 -172.78 142.35
C GLN A 794 -71.78 -171.92 141.87
N GLU A 795 -73.05 -172.34 141.76
CA GLU A 795 -73.86 -173.35 142.45
C GLU A 795 -74.96 -174.01 141.58
N LYS A 796 -75.70 -174.97 142.16
CA LYS A 796 -76.79 -175.73 141.54
C LYS A 796 -78.05 -175.81 142.43
N GLY A 797 -78.92 -174.79 142.47
CA GLY A 797 -80.24 -174.95 143.12
C GLY A 797 -81.14 -173.73 143.45
N LYS A 798 -82.06 -173.38 142.53
CA LYS A 798 -83.51 -173.12 142.77
C LYS A 798 -84.01 -172.18 143.92
N SER A 799 -84.43 -170.96 143.56
CA SER A 799 -85.82 -170.37 143.58
C SER A 799 -86.75 -170.46 144.82
N PRO A 800 -87.78 -169.57 145.04
CA PRO A 800 -88.28 -168.46 144.17
C PRO A 800 -88.71 -167.10 144.86
N SER A 801 -89.08 -166.13 144.01
CA SER A 801 -90.13 -165.06 144.19
C SER A 801 -89.83 -163.67 144.80
N ILE A 802 -90.24 -162.61 144.05
CA ILE A 802 -90.60 -161.21 144.44
C ILE A 802 -89.44 -160.33 144.98
N SER A 803 -89.11 -159.11 144.46
CA SER A 803 -89.66 -158.24 143.40
C SER A 803 -88.61 -157.28 142.78
N GLN A 804 -88.85 -156.78 141.54
CA GLN A 804 -88.11 -155.72 140.79
C GLN A 804 -86.59 -155.94 140.55
N PRO A 805 -86.11 -156.08 139.30
CA PRO A 805 -85.79 -154.90 138.47
C PRO A 805 -85.88 -155.10 136.92
N ALA A 806 -85.64 -154.05 136.10
CA ALA A 806 -85.41 -154.19 134.64
C ALA A 806 -84.67 -153.00 133.96
N GLN A 807 -83.64 -153.35 133.17
CA GLN A 807 -83.25 -152.84 131.82
C GLN A 807 -83.39 -151.33 131.45
N ALA A 808 -82.25 -150.64 131.27
CA ALA A 808 -82.06 -149.45 130.44
C ALA A 808 -80.55 -149.18 130.20
N ILE A 809 -80.04 -148.57 129.10
CA ILE A 809 -80.52 -148.55 127.70
C ILE A 809 -79.28 -148.42 126.74
N PHE A 810 -79.51 -148.59 125.44
CA PHE A 810 -78.59 -148.71 124.29
C PHE A 810 -78.36 -147.37 123.56
N ILE A 811 -77.27 -147.23 122.79
CA ILE A 811 -76.99 -146.21 121.72
C ILE A 811 -77.68 -144.83 121.85
N GLY A 812 -76.89 -143.77 122.13
CA GLY A 812 -77.29 -142.41 121.74
C GLY A 812 -76.83 -141.23 122.59
N LEU A 813 -75.52 -140.97 122.70
CA LEU A 813 -74.99 -139.58 122.77
C LEU A 813 -73.46 -139.43 122.55
N THR A 814 -72.84 -140.36 121.82
CA THR A 814 -71.50 -140.21 121.20
C THR A 814 -71.50 -139.19 120.04
N LEU A 815 -72.20 -138.06 120.23
CA LEU A 815 -72.39 -136.97 119.27
C LEU A 815 -72.18 -135.58 119.89
N ALA A 816 -72.28 -135.43 121.22
CA ALA A 816 -72.12 -134.12 121.88
C ALA A 816 -70.66 -133.67 122.06
N LEU A 817 -69.68 -134.53 121.78
CA LEU A 817 -68.24 -134.25 121.96
C LEU A 817 -67.48 -134.08 120.63
N LEU A 818 -68.20 -133.91 119.50
CA LEU A 818 -67.61 -133.87 118.15
C LEU A 818 -68.19 -132.81 117.19
N TYR A 819 -68.99 -131.83 117.65
CA TYR A 819 -69.60 -130.83 116.73
C TYR A 819 -69.44 -129.33 117.08
N TRP A 820 -68.98 -128.92 118.28
CA TRP A 820 -68.75 -127.49 118.56
C TRP A 820 -67.26 -127.09 118.68
N CYS A 821 -66.35 -128.05 118.90
CA CYS A 821 -64.91 -127.73 119.01
C CYS A 821 -64.18 -127.54 117.66
N PHE A 822 -64.89 -127.58 116.52
CA PHE A 822 -64.36 -127.32 115.19
C PHE A 822 -65.37 -126.56 114.32
N GLY A 823 -65.17 -125.25 114.15
CA GLY A 823 -66.06 -124.41 113.33
C GLY A 823 -65.65 -122.95 113.26
N GLN A 824 -64.76 -122.63 112.30
CA GLN A 824 -64.34 -121.29 111.85
C GLN A 824 -63.57 -120.42 112.86
N LEU A 825 -62.49 -119.69 112.51
CA LEU A 825 -61.65 -119.69 111.30
C LEU A 825 -62.38 -119.59 109.94
N TRP A 826 -62.91 -118.39 109.63
CA TRP A 826 -62.89 -117.80 108.28
C TRP A 826 -63.23 -116.31 108.37
N TYR A 827 -62.23 -115.52 108.76
CA TYR A 827 -62.07 -114.08 108.48
C TYR A 827 -60.57 -113.74 108.52
#